data_AF-A0A812YN62-F1
#
_entry.id   AF-A0A812YN62-F1
#
_cell.length_a   1.000
_cell.length_b   1.000
_cell.length_c   1.000
_cell.angle_alpha   90.00
_cell.angle_beta   90.00
_cell.angle_gamma   90.00
#
_symmetry.space_group_name_H-M   'P 1'
#
loop_
_entity.id
_entity.type
_entity.pdbx_description
1 polymer ?
#
loop_
_entity_poly.entity_id
_entity_poly.type
_entity_poly.pdbx_seq_one_letter_code
_entity_poly.pdbx_strand_id
1 'polypeptide(L)'
;MLSRMLAVCLSASSVMGQCPNHPHLDLCPASTTAEDVDVNRGGRNSAWMALALPLLAARPSFVTAVVTLVVATGADAQSHGMSCGNIRTFYQAQSCCGESERALDFSSSEGSSFSNSVCESGSPVGVCHCEKAMQLLSQVDGVQFPVEFCAHMAAVKPVGFHDQPICEASDAGNNAAYLVDGMAGNTNFPHGNIKVLATVGEVDPTTGSMLTGVPDGLGAYLKDASTVRLVYQSEAYGQLVTSNPESFPWVVNSKSASFTGSHIHYIDYDRSMLASFMDDNAPSKAQGMVKGAGNAVSKAYNLKRELVGPRNRTGDGLQPTTSNVHESNVDVNGNYIVGSTATAPSKADWLMQSLCSAHLEVRHQWGNGMGVEDDLFITNEEWIAYPRDSMPIGLPVHVLNLATGELWATAAFTLGGHEKVVEVNSGHRDYVAFVPSGYNGAFGLSEDSAVLAARNAAYTRTDGNPYVYPQDIVPTKLYIGKKNTDKDGNAETTDFMARNGFEYGALYGFAVDCNAVNPSRDSWHKSASAGDTVTGAFYKLRWQAQRGVVEGFEKDGSWEFQDAPQGAPDGWCFWNSNGKDSRGAKTEHVSPDPRGGQRVLQGSTAGYFGIYDFQDLPTLLSDGVPTSIPATYTVHQPESDVVDLIELGGAGLRADGNNQTMMHDRSRDKTTFEDVDGMEWIAAANGEDYFVIHEDGGNLYGERKFLAKVGVPMKYFFVAQSGGSQNTRELASVSSVAGVHGRATSHEFSGAFDLSGLLRKDAAGNFELTVGDVTGKKRVLEAATPINEKIIAVNLQAHSNNAGWADTFKTDRVAQVLAYKPKAILISFSHLLGPAQPCFSSKAATPAKAATTSKAASFSAVPMWNSFMGCVGGPPHPWAWQPGWQQPPAPAPPPAPPQRFSKLADALDRKNDLDDLAPLDEAAKLELKGHLLDLLKQDWVIPKPVFTAIYEPGDECEKPAEEANVSESERKKRRLEEDASTPRASSWHTTLSRSWQTLQLVQSMI
;
A
#
# COMPACT_ATOMS: atom_id res chain seq x y z
N MET A 1 -5.15 31.83 -62.11
CA MET A 1 -4.93 33.31 -62.05
C MET A 1 -4.56 33.61 -60.60
N LEU A 2 -3.42 34.22 -60.28
CA LEU A 2 -3.02 35.63 -60.52
C LEU A 2 -4.05 36.60 -59.91
N SER A 3 -3.71 37.51 -58.98
CA SER A 3 -2.37 38.03 -58.61
C SER A 3 -2.25 38.56 -57.16
N ARG A 4 -1.11 38.28 -56.51
CA ARG A 4 -0.10 39.20 -55.88
C ARG A 4 -0.56 40.35 -54.93
N MET A 5 0.19 40.78 -53.89
CA MET A 5 1.49 40.36 -53.32
C MET A 5 1.78 40.94 -51.90
N LEU A 6 2.80 40.34 -51.26
CA LEU A 6 3.75 40.72 -50.18
C LEU A 6 4.03 42.22 -49.86
N ALA A 7 4.79 42.64 -48.81
CA ALA A 7 5.11 42.12 -47.44
C ALA A 7 6.29 42.90 -46.74
N VAL A 8 6.31 42.95 -45.40
CA VAL A 8 7.47 42.77 -44.46
C VAL A 8 8.53 43.89 -44.15
N CYS A 9 8.87 44.02 -42.84
CA CYS A 9 10.02 44.70 -42.16
C CYS A 9 10.10 46.25 -42.16
N LEU A 10 10.61 46.99 -41.14
CA LEU A 10 11.23 46.79 -39.78
C LEU A 10 11.16 48.16 -39.02
N SER A 11 11.62 48.46 -37.77
CA SER A 11 12.27 47.77 -36.62
C SER A 11 12.27 48.66 -35.34
N ALA A 12 12.02 48.09 -34.14
CA ALA A 12 12.32 48.61 -32.77
C ALA A 12 11.70 49.98 -32.35
N SER A 13 11.45 50.32 -31.07
CA SER A 13 11.95 49.82 -29.77
C SER A 13 10.92 49.86 -28.63
N SER A 14 11.25 49.22 -27.49
CA SER A 14 10.79 49.49 -26.10
C SER A 14 9.29 49.53 -25.76
N VAL A 15 8.84 48.47 -25.06
CA VAL A 15 7.90 48.57 -23.92
C VAL A 15 8.43 47.64 -22.81
N MET A 16 8.40 48.08 -21.55
CA MET A 16 8.79 47.27 -20.40
C MET A 16 7.67 46.29 -20.01
N GLY A 17 7.97 45.00 -19.97
CA GLY A 17 7.13 44.00 -19.31
C GLY A 17 7.60 43.80 -17.87
N GLN A 18 6.80 44.18 -16.88
CA GLN A 18 7.08 43.83 -15.49
C GLN A 18 6.77 42.34 -15.27
N CYS A 19 7.74 41.58 -14.77
CA CYS A 19 7.48 40.24 -14.28
C CYS A 19 6.60 40.30 -13.02
N PRO A 20 5.56 39.46 -12.87
CA PRO A 20 4.98 39.18 -11.56
C PRO A 20 6.06 38.55 -10.67
N ASN A 21 6.18 39.03 -9.43
CA ASN A 21 7.18 38.51 -8.49
C ASN A 21 6.90 37.02 -8.19
N HIS A 22 7.71 36.13 -8.74
CA HIS A 22 7.57 34.69 -8.59
C HIS A 22 8.67 34.14 -7.68
N PRO A 23 8.38 33.65 -6.46
CA PRO A 23 9.37 33.09 -5.55
C PRO A 23 9.75 31.65 -5.95
N HIS A 24 10.40 31.51 -7.10
CA HIS A 24 11.19 30.33 -7.50
C HIS A 24 12.62 30.83 -7.80
N LEU A 25 13.63 29.95 -7.70
CA LEU A 25 15.06 30.31 -7.71
C LEU A 25 15.37 31.46 -8.68
N ASP A 26 15.94 32.54 -8.16
CA ASP A 26 16.12 33.80 -8.89
C ASP A 26 17.37 33.72 -9.79
N LEU A 27 17.27 32.92 -10.85
CA LEU A 27 18.37 32.56 -11.75
C LEU A 27 18.74 33.65 -12.79
N CYS A 28 18.22 34.86 -12.63
CA CYS A 28 18.44 35.98 -13.54
C CYS A 28 19.00 37.18 -12.72
N PRO A 29 20.33 37.44 -12.74
CA PRO A 29 20.95 38.38 -11.81
C PRO A 29 20.42 39.81 -11.98
N ALA A 30 20.02 40.43 -10.86
CA ALA A 30 19.47 41.78 -10.83
C ALA A 30 20.46 42.80 -11.42
N SER A 31 20.04 43.52 -12.46
CA SER A 31 20.88 44.51 -13.14
C SER A 31 21.11 45.73 -12.24
N THR A 32 22.27 45.80 -11.60
CA THR A 32 22.62 46.87 -10.65
C THR A 32 22.90 48.20 -11.36
N THR A 33 21.90 49.08 -11.38
CA THR A 33 22.09 50.53 -11.55
C THR A 33 21.28 51.28 -10.50
N ALA A 34 21.95 52.13 -9.73
CA ALA A 34 21.34 53.15 -8.86
C ALA A 34 20.56 54.19 -9.73
N GLU A 35 19.75 55.13 -9.21
CA GLU A 35 19.82 55.90 -7.95
C GLU A 35 18.44 56.13 -7.29
N ASP A 36 18.42 56.88 -6.18
CA ASP A 36 17.26 57.15 -5.32
C ASP A 36 16.07 57.88 -5.98
N VAL A 37 14.85 57.71 -5.42
CA VAL A 37 14.10 58.75 -4.67
C VAL A 37 12.75 58.23 -4.13
N ASP A 38 12.30 58.82 -3.02
CA ASP A 38 11.13 58.48 -2.18
C ASP A 38 9.74 58.94 -2.75
N VAL A 39 8.67 58.64 -2.00
CA VAL A 39 7.35 59.32 -1.88
C VAL A 39 6.11 58.62 -2.47
N ASN A 40 5.43 57.87 -1.58
CA ASN A 40 3.96 57.84 -1.29
C ASN A 40 2.87 57.95 -2.41
N ARG A 41 1.89 57.01 -2.30
CA ARG A 41 0.42 57.17 -2.55
C ARG A 41 -0.13 57.43 -3.98
N GLY A 42 -0.44 56.32 -4.68
CA GLY A 42 -1.80 55.91 -5.11
C GLY A 42 -2.69 56.76 -6.05
N GLY A 43 -3.36 56.07 -7.00
CA GLY A 43 -4.69 56.47 -7.50
C GLY A 43 -4.93 56.48 -9.04
N ARG A 44 -5.77 55.53 -9.51
CA ARG A 44 -6.78 55.63 -10.61
C ARG A 44 -6.39 56.00 -12.08
N ASN A 45 -7.03 55.25 -12.99
CA ASN A 45 -7.56 55.65 -14.32
C ASN A 45 -6.64 55.87 -15.57
N SER A 46 -6.50 54.80 -16.38
CA SER A 46 -6.90 54.69 -17.81
C SER A 46 -6.55 55.75 -18.90
N ALA A 47 -5.85 55.28 -19.98
CA ALA A 47 -6.23 55.33 -21.43
C ALA A 47 -5.37 56.10 -22.49
N TRP A 48 -5.36 55.52 -23.72
CA TRP A 48 -5.15 56.10 -25.09
C TRP A 48 -3.75 56.44 -25.71
N MET A 49 -3.51 55.87 -26.93
CA MET A 49 -2.78 56.39 -28.15
C MET A 49 -1.25 56.74 -28.11
N ALA A 50 -0.47 56.90 -29.22
CA ALA A 50 -0.36 56.28 -30.58
C ALA A 50 0.84 56.89 -31.41
N LEU A 51 1.21 56.32 -32.59
CA LEU A 51 2.06 56.88 -33.72
C LEU A 51 3.62 56.91 -33.53
N ALA A 52 4.54 56.85 -34.53
CA ALA A 52 4.52 56.52 -36.00
C ALA A 52 5.94 56.21 -36.64
N LEU A 53 5.95 55.81 -37.93
CA LEU A 53 7.01 55.27 -38.88
C LEU A 53 8.02 56.30 -39.47
N PRO A 54 9.04 56.00 -40.37
CA PRO A 54 9.23 54.91 -41.40
C PRO A 54 10.72 54.35 -41.54
N LEU A 55 11.41 53.90 -42.64
CA LEU A 55 11.30 53.85 -44.14
C LEU A 55 12.35 52.86 -44.82
N LEU A 56 11.98 52.08 -45.88
CA LEU A 56 12.71 51.50 -47.09
C LEU A 56 14.21 50.96 -47.09
N ALA A 57 14.72 50.06 -47.99
CA ALA A 57 14.22 49.32 -49.20
C ALA A 57 15.04 48.05 -49.68
N ALA A 58 14.36 47.13 -50.39
CA ALA A 58 14.75 46.27 -51.56
C ALA A 58 15.64 44.97 -51.48
N ARG A 59 15.32 43.95 -52.33
CA ARG A 59 15.93 42.59 -52.46
C ARG A 59 15.66 41.89 -53.83
N PRO A 60 16.57 40.99 -54.32
CA PRO A 60 16.26 39.92 -55.31
C PRO A 60 16.84 38.50 -54.96
N SER A 61 16.73 37.52 -55.89
CA SER A 61 17.28 36.12 -55.88
C SER A 61 17.27 35.54 -57.33
N PHE A 62 17.56 34.29 -57.77
CA PHE A 62 17.79 32.91 -57.24
C PHE A 62 18.35 32.03 -58.44
N VAL A 63 18.93 30.81 -58.28
CA VAL A 63 18.85 29.61 -59.21
C VAL A 63 19.69 28.38 -58.74
N THR A 64 19.48 27.17 -59.34
CA THR A 64 19.75 25.79 -58.83
C THR A 64 20.55 24.87 -59.80
N ALA A 65 21.30 23.84 -59.35
CA ALA A 65 21.73 22.65 -60.14
C ALA A 65 22.26 21.43 -59.29
N VAL A 66 22.48 20.26 -59.93
CA VAL A 66 22.74 18.89 -59.38
C VAL A 66 24.14 18.33 -59.77
N VAL A 67 24.75 17.40 -58.99
CA VAL A 67 25.64 16.27 -59.42
C VAL A 67 26.13 15.38 -58.21
N THR A 68 26.72 14.20 -58.46
CA THR A 68 27.11 13.12 -57.51
C THR A 68 28.65 13.11 -57.17
N LEU A 69 29.36 12.13 -56.56
CA LEU A 69 29.25 10.65 -56.47
C LEU A 69 30.13 10.01 -55.32
N VAL A 70 30.02 8.67 -55.19
CA VAL A 70 30.72 7.63 -54.35
C VAL A 70 32.28 7.72 -54.44
N VAL A 71 33.15 7.33 -53.47
CA VAL A 71 33.46 6.00 -52.85
C VAL A 71 34.15 6.08 -51.45
N ALA A 72 33.93 5.04 -50.64
CA ALA A 72 34.43 4.64 -49.29
C ALA A 72 35.98 4.66 -49.05
N THR A 73 36.59 4.25 -47.90
CA THR A 73 36.23 3.45 -46.70
C THR A 73 37.06 3.85 -45.45
N GLY A 74 36.56 3.64 -44.22
CA GLY A 74 37.43 3.30 -43.07
C GLY A 74 36.99 3.75 -41.66
N ALA A 75 36.75 2.77 -40.77
CA ALA A 75 36.72 2.87 -39.31
C ALA A 75 35.81 3.94 -38.63
N ASP A 76 34.55 3.57 -38.38
CA ASP A 76 33.70 4.28 -37.42
C ASP A 76 34.18 4.08 -35.98
N ALA A 77 34.57 5.17 -35.32
CA ALA A 77 34.63 5.26 -33.86
C ALA A 77 33.48 6.19 -33.41
N GLN A 78 32.31 5.62 -33.11
CA GLN A 78 31.15 6.42 -32.68
C GLN A 78 31.36 6.99 -31.27
N SER A 79 31.73 8.27 -31.20
CA SER A 79 31.66 9.06 -29.98
C SER A 79 30.20 9.41 -29.68
N HIS A 80 29.62 8.76 -28.67
CA HIS A 80 28.29 9.11 -28.16
C HIS A 80 28.34 10.40 -27.32
N GLY A 81 28.41 11.55 -28.00
CA GLY A 81 28.18 12.85 -27.38
C GLY A 81 26.73 12.96 -26.89
N MET A 82 26.53 13.16 -25.59
CA MET A 82 25.20 13.42 -25.03
C MET A 82 24.73 14.82 -25.44
N SER A 83 23.50 14.93 -25.96
CA SER A 83 22.87 16.23 -26.20
C SER A 83 22.03 16.68 -25.00
N CYS A 84 21.80 17.99 -24.88
CA CYS A 84 21.05 18.59 -23.76
C CYS A 84 19.55 18.22 -23.70
N GLY A 85 19.07 17.28 -24.53
CA GLY A 85 17.76 16.66 -24.36
C GLY A 85 17.70 15.74 -23.13
N ASN A 86 18.82 15.11 -22.75
CA ASN A 86 18.86 14.05 -21.74
C ASN A 86 18.89 14.56 -20.28
N ILE A 87 18.91 15.88 -20.05
CA ILE A 87 18.96 16.49 -18.71
C ILE A 87 17.86 17.56 -18.60
N ARG A 88 16.59 17.15 -18.74
CA ARG A 88 15.42 18.06 -18.71
C ARG A 88 14.31 17.67 -17.71
N THR A 89 14.53 16.70 -16.83
CA THR A 89 13.49 16.17 -15.92
C THR A 89 13.73 16.35 -14.43
N PHE A 90 14.94 16.72 -13.97
CA PHE A 90 15.20 16.90 -12.52
C PHE A 90 14.72 18.25 -11.97
N TYR A 91 14.96 19.35 -12.68
CA TYR A 91 14.38 20.68 -12.39
C TYR A 91 14.21 21.47 -13.70
N GLN A 92 13.07 22.12 -13.91
CA GLN A 92 12.91 23.15 -14.96
C GLN A 92 12.02 24.31 -14.50
N ALA A 93 12.64 25.47 -14.24
CA ALA A 93 11.96 26.74 -14.37
C ALA A 93 11.94 27.13 -15.87
N GLN A 94 10.75 27.33 -16.45
CA GLN A 94 10.60 27.76 -17.85
C GLN A 94 10.30 29.27 -17.96
N SER A 95 11.33 30.12 -17.97
CA SER A 95 11.22 31.49 -18.55
C SER A 95 12.51 32.32 -18.68
N CYS A 96 13.60 32.06 -17.95
CA CYS A 96 14.85 32.82 -18.13
C CYS A 96 15.57 32.48 -19.46
N CYS A 97 16.18 33.50 -20.06
CA CYS A 97 17.12 33.48 -21.20
C CYS A 97 16.60 33.01 -22.58
N GLY A 98 16.31 33.98 -23.46
CA GLY A 98 16.19 33.77 -24.91
C GLY A 98 17.53 33.74 -25.65
N GLU A 99 18.55 33.05 -25.11
CA GLU A 99 19.84 32.84 -25.78
C GLU A 99 19.89 31.51 -26.55
N SER A 100 20.84 31.37 -27.47
CA SER A 100 21.08 30.13 -28.21
C SER A 100 21.58 29.02 -27.28
N GLU A 101 21.08 27.79 -27.44
CA GLU A 101 21.50 26.63 -26.66
C GLU A 101 23.02 26.44 -26.68
N ARG A 102 23.68 26.62 -25.52
CA ARG A 102 25.06 26.18 -25.33
C ARG A 102 25.05 24.68 -25.08
N ALA A 103 25.56 23.90 -26.03
CA ALA A 103 25.85 22.50 -25.79
C ALA A 103 26.94 22.38 -24.71
N LEU A 104 26.65 21.66 -23.63
CA LEU A 104 27.67 21.22 -22.68
C LEU A 104 28.40 20.02 -23.29
N ASP A 105 29.53 20.30 -23.93
CA ASP A 105 30.39 19.25 -24.48
C ASP A 105 31.17 18.56 -23.35
N PHE A 106 30.87 17.26 -23.16
CA PHE A 106 31.56 16.39 -22.19
C PHE A 106 32.68 15.56 -22.84
N SER A 107 33.01 15.80 -24.12
CA SER A 107 34.06 15.06 -24.82
C SER A 107 35.45 15.33 -24.25
N SER A 108 36.33 14.34 -24.40
CA SER A 108 37.65 14.33 -23.76
C SER A 108 38.65 15.23 -24.47
N SER A 109 39.44 15.95 -23.67
CA SER A 109 40.72 16.57 -24.04
C SER A 109 40.71 17.49 -25.27
N GLU A 110 40.35 18.76 -25.07
CA GLU A 110 41.35 19.85 -24.95
C GLU A 110 40.69 21.19 -24.54
N GLY A 111 41.45 22.09 -23.93
CA GLY A 111 41.07 23.51 -23.75
C GLY A 111 40.23 23.90 -22.52
N SER A 112 39.59 22.96 -21.80
CA SER A 112 38.83 23.29 -20.59
C SER A 112 39.73 23.53 -19.37
N SER A 113 39.65 24.71 -18.75
CA SER A 113 40.56 25.17 -17.69
C SER A 113 40.21 24.64 -16.29
N PHE A 114 39.85 23.36 -16.18
CA PHE A 114 39.59 22.69 -14.90
C PHE A 114 40.84 21.98 -14.40
N SER A 115 41.05 21.96 -13.08
CA SER A 115 42.16 21.24 -12.47
C SER A 115 41.93 19.72 -12.50
N ASN A 116 43.02 18.95 -12.61
CA ASN A 116 43.02 17.49 -12.47
C ASN A 116 42.76 17.02 -11.01
N SER A 117 42.00 17.79 -10.22
CA SER A 117 41.80 17.60 -8.78
C SER A 117 40.33 17.45 -8.38
N VAL A 118 39.41 17.33 -9.35
CA VAL A 118 37.96 17.27 -9.10
C VAL A 118 37.48 15.82 -8.84
N CYS A 119 38.15 14.83 -9.43
CA CYS A 119 37.86 13.42 -9.20
C CYS A 119 39.07 12.76 -8.53
N GLU A 120 38.86 12.00 -7.45
CA GLU A 120 39.93 11.23 -6.82
C GLU A 120 40.39 10.05 -7.71
N SER A 121 41.61 9.56 -7.48
CA SER A 121 42.20 8.45 -8.23
C SER A 121 41.58 7.10 -7.85
N GLY A 122 40.35 6.88 -8.30
CA GLY A 122 39.56 5.67 -8.03
C GLY A 122 38.05 5.85 -8.23
N SER A 123 37.54 7.09 -8.31
CA SER A 123 36.11 7.35 -8.48
C SER A 123 35.54 6.66 -9.73
N PRO A 124 34.39 5.96 -9.62
CA PRO A 124 33.71 5.39 -10.80
C PRO A 124 33.41 6.46 -11.85
N VAL A 125 33.53 6.12 -13.13
CA VAL A 125 33.45 7.07 -14.25
C VAL A 125 32.18 7.94 -14.19
N GLY A 126 31.02 7.35 -13.88
CA GLY A 126 29.76 8.08 -13.72
C GLY A 126 29.74 9.09 -12.56
N VAL A 127 30.44 8.79 -11.44
CA VAL A 127 30.59 9.72 -10.30
C VAL A 127 31.44 10.90 -10.72
N CYS A 128 32.56 10.67 -11.39
CA CYS A 128 33.43 11.74 -11.91
C CYS A 128 32.77 12.62 -13.00
N HIS A 129 31.78 12.09 -13.74
CA HIS A 129 30.94 12.92 -14.62
C HIS A 129 29.89 13.72 -13.83
N CYS A 130 29.29 13.13 -12.80
CA CYS A 130 28.36 13.81 -11.90
C CYS A 130 29.04 14.97 -11.15
N GLU A 131 30.23 14.75 -10.58
CA GLU A 131 30.99 15.76 -9.81
C GLU A 131 31.30 17.00 -10.67
N LYS A 132 31.67 16.77 -11.94
CA LYS A 132 31.89 17.85 -12.93
C LYS A 132 30.58 18.55 -13.31
N ALA A 133 29.48 17.82 -13.49
CA ALA A 133 28.18 18.41 -13.77
C ALA A 133 27.68 19.26 -12.59
N MET A 134 27.84 18.78 -11.35
CA MET A 134 27.58 19.55 -10.13
C MET A 134 28.46 20.81 -10.06
N GLN A 135 29.77 20.71 -10.30
CA GLN A 135 30.68 21.85 -10.26
C GLN A 135 30.34 22.90 -11.33
N LEU A 136 29.80 22.50 -12.48
CA LEU A 136 29.29 23.41 -13.51
C LEU A 136 27.96 24.05 -13.09
N LEU A 137 27.04 23.28 -12.51
CA LEU A 137 25.71 23.76 -12.11
C LEU A 137 25.74 24.59 -10.82
N SER A 138 26.68 24.37 -9.91
CA SER A 138 26.88 25.17 -8.69
C SER A 138 27.52 26.54 -8.95
N GLN A 139 27.82 26.87 -10.21
CA GLN A 139 28.18 28.23 -10.65
C GLN A 139 26.93 29.05 -11.06
N VAL A 140 25.75 28.45 -11.01
CA VAL A 140 24.46 29.12 -11.19
C VAL A 140 23.93 29.52 -9.81
N ASP A 141 23.64 30.81 -9.62
CA ASP A 141 23.22 31.34 -8.32
C ASP A 141 22.00 30.59 -7.75
N GLY A 142 22.02 30.33 -6.44
CA GLY A 142 20.96 29.59 -5.74
C GLY A 142 20.95 28.07 -5.97
N VAL A 143 21.68 27.53 -6.95
CA VAL A 143 21.80 26.08 -7.14
C VAL A 143 22.75 25.49 -6.10
N GLN A 144 22.22 24.64 -5.22
CA GLN A 144 22.98 23.90 -4.21
C GLN A 144 22.64 22.41 -4.31
N PHE A 145 23.64 21.56 -4.10
CA PHE A 145 23.50 20.10 -4.08
C PHE A 145 23.95 19.57 -2.71
N PRO A 146 23.34 18.50 -2.18
CA PRO A 146 23.91 17.73 -1.08
C PRO A 146 25.34 17.27 -1.40
N VAL A 147 26.21 17.18 -0.39
CA VAL A 147 27.61 16.75 -0.56
C VAL A 147 27.66 15.31 -1.07
N GLU A 148 26.68 14.50 -0.66
CA GLU A 148 26.51 13.10 -1.00
C GLU A 148 25.86 12.88 -2.38
N PHE A 149 25.41 13.93 -3.08
CA PHE A 149 24.55 13.81 -4.26
C PHE A 149 25.14 12.89 -5.35
N CYS A 150 26.45 12.97 -5.64
CA CYS A 150 27.05 12.10 -6.63
C CYS A 150 27.30 10.66 -6.16
N ALA A 151 27.41 10.42 -4.84
CA ALA A 151 27.39 9.08 -4.28
C ALA A 151 25.96 8.49 -4.37
N HIS A 152 24.94 9.30 -4.08
CA HIS A 152 23.53 8.92 -4.22
C HIS A 152 23.13 8.70 -5.68
N MET A 153 23.63 9.50 -6.64
CA MET A 153 23.45 9.23 -8.08
C MET A 153 24.06 7.90 -8.51
N ALA A 154 25.11 7.41 -7.84
CA ALA A 154 25.65 6.08 -8.08
C ALA A 154 24.77 4.96 -7.51
N ALA A 155 23.80 5.26 -6.65
CA ALA A 155 22.78 4.32 -6.17
C ALA A 155 21.55 4.23 -7.09
N VAL A 156 21.27 5.23 -7.93
CA VAL A 156 20.19 5.18 -8.94
C VAL A 156 20.41 3.99 -9.90
N LYS A 157 19.34 3.25 -10.23
CA LYS A 157 19.36 2.05 -11.09
C LYS A 157 18.19 2.04 -12.08
N PRO A 158 18.31 1.32 -13.21
CA PRO A 158 17.17 1.05 -14.08
C PRO A 158 16.14 0.16 -13.38
N VAL A 159 14.86 0.27 -13.75
CA VAL A 159 13.77 -0.57 -13.20
C VAL A 159 14.07 -2.06 -13.37
N GLY A 160 13.83 -2.83 -12.29
CA GLY A 160 14.07 -4.27 -12.19
C GLY A 160 15.54 -4.66 -11.96
N PHE A 161 16.42 -3.72 -11.60
CA PHE A 161 17.84 -4.01 -11.35
C PHE A 161 18.06 -4.77 -10.05
N HIS A 162 17.33 -4.44 -8.99
CA HIS A 162 17.45 -5.13 -7.71
C HIS A 162 16.80 -6.53 -7.79
N ASP A 163 17.47 -7.52 -7.20
CA ASP A 163 17.02 -8.92 -7.14
C ASP A 163 17.00 -9.49 -5.70
N GLN A 164 17.37 -8.67 -4.72
CA GLN A 164 17.35 -8.99 -3.30
C GLN A 164 15.99 -8.59 -2.71
N PRO A 165 15.11 -9.53 -2.30
CA PRO A 165 13.85 -9.18 -1.64
C PRO A 165 14.12 -8.57 -0.26
N ILE A 166 13.28 -7.61 0.15
CA ILE A 166 13.30 -7.05 1.52
C ILE A 166 12.77 -8.08 2.53
N CYS A 167 11.66 -8.76 2.20
CA CYS A 167 11.07 -9.78 3.05
C CYS A 167 11.97 -11.00 3.31
N GLU A 168 11.75 -11.63 4.46
CA GLU A 168 12.47 -12.80 4.94
C GLU A 168 11.53 -14.02 5.15
N ALA A 169 12.11 -15.21 5.15
CA ALA A 169 11.45 -16.44 5.61
C ALA A 169 11.52 -16.59 7.13
N SER A 170 12.56 -16.06 7.78
CA SER A 170 12.73 -15.98 9.24
C SER A 170 13.70 -14.85 9.58
N ASP A 171 13.66 -14.36 10.81
CA ASP A 171 14.59 -13.36 11.33
C ASP A 171 16.06 -13.81 11.22
N ALA A 172 16.96 -12.86 10.96
CA ALA A 172 18.40 -13.11 10.77
C ALA A 172 19.14 -13.59 12.03
N GLY A 173 18.60 -13.34 13.23
CA GLY A 173 19.17 -13.69 14.52
C GLY A 173 20.58 -13.14 14.72
N ASN A 174 21.55 -14.05 14.85
CA ASN A 174 22.99 -13.72 14.92
C ASN A 174 23.77 -14.14 13.65
N ASN A 175 23.07 -14.51 12.57
CA ASN A 175 23.74 -14.94 11.35
C ASN A 175 24.28 -13.74 10.57
N ALA A 176 25.58 -13.47 10.73
CA ALA A 176 26.28 -12.39 10.05
C ALA A 176 26.14 -12.39 8.51
N ALA A 177 25.80 -13.52 7.87
CA ALA A 177 25.53 -13.56 6.43
C ALA A 177 24.18 -12.94 6.03
N TYR A 178 23.24 -12.83 6.97
CA TYR A 178 21.92 -12.18 6.80
C TYR A 178 21.89 -10.75 7.38
N LEU A 179 23.00 -10.28 7.96
CA LEU A 179 23.16 -8.95 8.57
C LEU A 179 24.09 -8.06 7.73
N VAL A 180 23.84 -8.00 6.42
CA VAL A 180 24.65 -7.25 5.44
C VAL A 180 23.75 -6.30 4.65
N ASP A 181 24.11 -5.02 4.60
CA ASP A 181 23.39 -4.00 3.86
C ASP A 181 23.56 -4.17 2.34
N GLY A 182 22.47 -3.97 1.58
CA GLY A 182 22.39 -4.28 0.15
C GLY A 182 22.30 -5.78 -0.20
N MET A 183 22.05 -6.65 0.79
CA MET A 183 21.87 -8.10 0.61
C MET A 183 20.59 -8.57 1.31
N ALA A 184 19.90 -9.57 0.75
CA ALA A 184 18.70 -10.14 1.36
C ALA A 184 18.98 -10.85 2.70
N GLY A 185 17.93 -11.01 3.51
CA GLY A 185 17.94 -11.83 4.71
C GLY A 185 17.83 -13.33 4.41
N ASN A 186 17.16 -14.08 5.27
CA ASN A 186 16.87 -15.49 5.00
C ASN A 186 15.82 -15.63 3.88
N THR A 187 16.20 -16.05 2.67
CA THR A 187 15.28 -16.21 1.52
C THR A 187 14.77 -17.63 1.30
N ASN A 188 14.91 -18.53 2.29
CA ASN A 188 14.42 -19.91 2.22
C ASN A 188 12.90 -20.01 2.50
N PHE A 189 12.09 -19.31 1.70
CA PHE A 189 10.63 -19.25 1.87
C PHE A 189 10.00 -20.65 1.76
N PRO A 190 9.19 -21.10 2.74
CA PRO A 190 8.80 -22.51 2.86
C PRO A 190 7.77 -22.95 1.81
N HIS A 191 6.85 -22.07 1.41
CA HIS A 191 5.67 -22.41 0.58
C HIS A 191 5.68 -21.75 -0.81
N GLY A 192 6.85 -21.36 -1.31
CA GLY A 192 7.01 -20.83 -2.67
C GLY A 192 8.08 -19.74 -2.80
N ASN A 193 8.66 -19.61 -3.99
CA ASN A 193 9.74 -18.67 -4.24
C ASN A 193 9.21 -17.25 -4.42
N ILE A 194 9.97 -16.26 -3.94
CA ILE A 194 9.76 -14.82 -4.19
C ILE A 194 10.94 -14.27 -5.02
N LYS A 195 10.66 -13.41 -6.01
CA LYS A 195 11.64 -12.58 -6.71
C LYS A 195 11.17 -11.12 -6.77
N VAL A 196 12.10 -10.18 -6.93
CA VAL A 196 11.80 -8.75 -7.14
C VAL A 196 11.43 -8.50 -8.61
N LEU A 197 10.34 -7.75 -8.83
CA LEU A 197 9.91 -7.25 -10.14
C LEU A 197 10.38 -5.81 -10.38
N ALA A 198 10.35 -4.97 -9.34
CA ALA A 198 10.85 -3.60 -9.33
C ALA A 198 11.12 -3.13 -7.88
N THR A 199 11.96 -2.12 -7.73
CA THR A 199 12.21 -1.41 -6.46
C THR A 199 11.95 0.09 -6.65
N VAL A 200 11.28 0.70 -5.67
CA VAL A 200 10.99 2.15 -5.67
C VAL A 200 12.31 2.93 -5.64
N GLY A 201 12.36 4.03 -6.40
CA GLY A 201 13.60 4.78 -6.65
C GLY A 201 14.41 4.29 -7.86
N GLU A 202 14.07 3.14 -8.43
CA GLU A 202 14.55 2.79 -9.78
C GLU A 202 13.90 3.69 -10.83
N VAL A 203 14.60 3.88 -11.95
CA VAL A 203 14.31 4.89 -12.98
C VAL A 203 14.17 4.24 -14.35
N ASP A 204 13.18 4.65 -15.15
CA ASP A 204 13.13 4.32 -16.56
C ASP A 204 14.26 5.05 -17.33
N PRO A 205 15.22 4.33 -17.95
CA PRO A 205 16.40 4.94 -18.55
C PRO A 205 16.14 5.70 -19.86
N THR A 206 14.91 5.66 -20.39
CA THR A 206 14.52 6.33 -21.64
C THR A 206 13.82 7.67 -21.39
N THR A 207 13.00 7.72 -20.33
CA THR A 207 12.16 8.87 -19.97
C THR A 207 12.68 9.63 -18.75
N GLY A 208 13.52 9.01 -17.92
CA GLY A 208 13.93 9.53 -16.62
C GLY A 208 12.84 9.47 -15.56
N SER A 209 11.75 8.71 -15.79
CA SER A 209 10.67 8.55 -14.81
C SER A 209 11.13 7.68 -13.64
N MET A 210 11.10 8.23 -12.42
CA MET A 210 11.46 7.52 -11.19
C MET A 210 10.21 6.88 -10.56
N LEU A 211 10.35 5.65 -10.06
CA LEU A 211 9.35 5.01 -9.20
C LEU A 211 9.37 5.66 -7.81
N THR A 212 8.20 6.02 -7.26
CA THR A 212 8.09 6.84 -6.03
C THR A 212 6.92 6.38 -5.15
N GLY A 213 7.08 6.52 -3.84
CA GLY A 213 6.11 6.09 -2.83
C GLY A 213 6.10 4.57 -2.62
N VAL A 214 5.63 4.14 -1.46
CA VAL A 214 5.52 2.71 -1.11
C VAL A 214 4.40 2.07 -1.92
N PRO A 215 4.64 0.94 -2.63
CA PRO A 215 3.64 0.33 -3.48
C PRO A 215 2.63 -0.42 -2.61
N ASP A 216 1.34 -0.21 -2.84
CA ASP A 216 0.27 -0.77 -2.02
C ASP A 216 -0.74 -1.52 -2.90
N GLY A 217 -1.62 -0.83 -3.62
CA GLY A 217 -2.51 -1.45 -4.60
C GLY A 217 -1.85 -1.77 -5.94
N LEU A 218 -2.30 -2.82 -6.60
CA LEU A 218 -1.76 -3.24 -7.91
C LEU A 218 -2.74 -4.03 -8.80
N GLY A 219 -2.40 -4.09 -10.08
CA GLY A 219 -3.01 -5.03 -11.02
C GLY A 219 -2.25 -5.11 -12.35
N ALA A 220 -2.68 -5.98 -13.25
CA ALA A 220 -2.03 -6.14 -14.55
C ALA A 220 -2.98 -6.49 -15.71
N TYR A 221 -2.63 -6.04 -16.92
CA TYR A 221 -3.38 -6.30 -18.16
C TYR A 221 -2.45 -6.44 -19.38
N LEU A 222 -3.01 -6.85 -20.52
CA LEU A 222 -2.27 -6.93 -21.79
C LEU A 222 -2.33 -5.59 -22.53
N LYS A 223 -1.23 -4.83 -22.48
CA LYS A 223 -1.06 -3.60 -23.28
C LYS A 223 -0.95 -3.92 -24.78
N ASP A 224 -0.21 -4.98 -25.10
CA ASP A 224 -0.12 -5.57 -26.44
C ASP A 224 0.15 -7.08 -26.33
N ALA A 225 0.19 -7.80 -27.45
CA ALA A 225 0.28 -9.26 -27.44
C ALA A 225 1.57 -9.79 -26.78
N SER A 226 2.62 -8.98 -26.77
CA SER A 226 3.95 -9.24 -26.20
C SER A 226 4.20 -8.55 -24.85
N THR A 227 3.30 -7.70 -24.37
CA THR A 227 3.56 -6.82 -23.21
C THR A 227 2.47 -6.92 -22.17
N VAL A 228 2.85 -7.38 -20.98
CA VAL A 228 2.04 -7.21 -19.76
C VAL A 228 2.38 -5.84 -19.19
N ARG A 229 1.36 -5.00 -18.99
CA ARG A 229 1.49 -3.81 -18.17
C ARG A 229 1.05 -4.15 -16.76
N LEU A 230 1.98 -4.06 -15.82
CA LEU A 230 1.65 -3.94 -14.40
C LEU A 230 1.36 -2.46 -14.12
N VAL A 231 0.35 -2.20 -13.31
CA VAL A 231 0.01 -0.88 -12.76
C VAL A 231 0.01 -1.03 -11.25
N TYR A 232 0.62 -0.09 -10.54
CA TYR A 232 0.53 -0.01 -9.09
C TYR A 232 0.30 1.43 -8.68
N GLN A 233 -0.45 1.64 -7.60
CA GLN A 233 -0.49 2.93 -6.93
C GLN A 233 0.48 2.89 -5.76
N SER A 234 1.14 4.01 -5.53
CA SER A 234 1.88 4.19 -4.29
C SER A 234 1.06 4.94 -3.27
N GLU A 235 1.09 4.46 -2.04
CA GLU A 235 0.86 5.33 -0.91
C GLU A 235 2.12 6.20 -0.74
N ALA A 236 1.94 7.51 -0.64
CA ALA A 236 3.04 8.41 -0.30
C ALA A 236 2.53 9.55 0.57
N TYR A 237 3.02 9.55 1.81
CA TYR A 237 2.58 10.42 2.88
C TYR A 237 3.00 11.88 2.66
N GLY A 238 4.01 12.13 1.81
CA GLY A 238 4.37 13.47 1.33
C GLY A 238 4.50 14.51 2.45
N GLN A 239 3.53 15.44 2.54
CA GLN A 239 3.47 16.47 3.58
C GLN A 239 2.28 16.32 4.55
N LEU A 240 1.64 15.14 4.62
CA LEU A 240 0.57 14.85 5.60
C LEU A 240 1.07 14.96 7.05
N VAL A 241 2.37 14.72 7.29
CA VAL A 241 3.04 14.93 8.57
C VAL A 241 4.27 15.84 8.41
N THR A 242 4.48 16.71 9.40
CA THR A 242 5.46 17.81 9.39
C THR A 242 6.93 17.39 9.23
N SER A 243 7.25 16.13 9.55
CA SER A 243 8.60 15.57 9.42
C SER A 243 8.95 15.13 8.00
N ASN A 244 7.94 14.90 7.15
CA ASN A 244 8.16 14.27 5.86
C ASN A 244 8.35 15.32 4.75
N PRO A 245 9.29 15.08 3.82
CA PRO A 245 9.61 16.05 2.79
C PRO A 245 8.67 15.91 1.58
N GLU A 246 8.45 17.00 0.86
CA GLU A 246 7.64 17.01 -0.36
C GLU A 246 8.21 16.06 -1.44
N SER A 247 7.48 14.96 -1.72
CA SER A 247 7.80 13.91 -2.68
C SER A 247 8.03 14.44 -4.10
N PHE A 248 8.78 13.69 -4.92
CA PHE A 248 9.10 14.06 -6.30
C PHE A 248 7.83 14.30 -7.12
N PRO A 249 7.59 15.53 -7.65
CA PRO A 249 6.29 15.89 -8.21
C PRO A 249 6.04 15.33 -9.60
N TRP A 250 4.76 15.14 -9.95
CA TRP A 250 4.30 14.74 -11.28
C TRP A 250 3.36 15.78 -11.90
N VAL A 251 3.33 15.86 -13.23
CA VAL A 251 2.63 16.92 -13.99
C VAL A 251 1.48 16.38 -14.82
N VAL A 252 0.36 17.09 -14.85
CA VAL A 252 -0.87 16.72 -15.56
C VAL A 252 -1.31 17.79 -16.54
N ASN A 253 -2.35 17.51 -17.32
CA ASN A 253 -3.14 18.50 -18.05
C ASN A 253 -2.27 19.34 -19.01
N SER A 254 -1.41 18.66 -19.78
CA SER A 254 -0.41 19.28 -20.67
C SER A 254 0.59 20.18 -19.95
N LYS A 255 0.91 19.87 -18.68
CA LYS A 255 1.79 20.61 -17.76
C LYS A 255 1.19 21.93 -17.22
N SER A 256 -0.13 22.06 -17.16
CA SER A 256 -0.79 23.22 -16.55
C SER A 256 -0.98 23.12 -15.03
N ALA A 257 -0.81 21.93 -14.45
CA ALA A 257 -0.93 21.67 -13.02
C ALA A 257 -0.04 20.48 -12.60
N SER A 258 0.23 20.37 -11.30
CA SER A 258 1.15 19.38 -10.73
C SER A 258 0.73 18.86 -9.36
N PHE A 259 1.08 17.62 -9.07
CA PHE A 259 0.83 16.93 -7.80
C PHE A 259 2.15 16.49 -7.14
N THR A 260 2.15 16.46 -5.81
CA THR A 260 3.09 15.73 -4.95
C THR A 260 2.31 14.73 -4.10
N GLY A 261 2.98 13.99 -3.21
CA GLY A 261 2.39 12.85 -2.50
C GLY A 261 2.29 11.63 -3.41
N SER A 262 1.13 10.98 -3.44
CA SER A 262 0.94 9.67 -4.09
C SER A 262 0.95 9.72 -5.63
N HIS A 263 1.27 8.57 -6.24
CA HIS A 263 1.36 8.37 -7.69
C HIS A 263 0.58 7.12 -8.13
N ILE A 264 0.27 7.05 -9.42
CA ILE A 264 -0.06 5.79 -10.09
C ILE A 264 1.03 5.52 -11.13
N HIS A 265 1.76 4.42 -10.97
CA HIS A 265 2.87 4.03 -11.84
C HIS A 265 2.48 2.85 -12.73
N TYR A 266 3.09 2.76 -13.91
CA TYR A 266 3.06 1.57 -14.75
C TYR A 266 4.46 1.02 -14.99
N ILE A 267 4.56 -0.30 -15.18
CA ILE A 267 5.75 -0.99 -15.67
C ILE A 267 5.33 -1.96 -16.77
N ASP A 268 5.90 -1.78 -17.95
CA ASP A 268 5.70 -2.65 -19.11
C ASP A 268 6.75 -3.77 -19.11
N TYR A 269 6.31 -5.03 -19.03
CA TYR A 269 7.16 -6.21 -19.03
C TYR A 269 6.97 -7.04 -20.31
N ASP A 270 8.04 -7.65 -20.82
CA ASP A 270 7.92 -8.68 -21.85
C ASP A 270 7.19 -9.91 -21.32
N ARG A 271 6.04 -10.21 -21.92
CA ARG A 271 5.14 -11.30 -21.54
C ARG A 271 5.80 -12.67 -21.64
N SER A 272 6.70 -12.88 -22.60
CA SER A 272 7.40 -14.15 -22.78
C SER A 272 8.42 -14.40 -21.68
N MET A 273 9.18 -13.36 -21.34
CA MET A 273 10.18 -13.41 -20.26
C MET A 273 9.52 -13.50 -18.89
N LEU A 274 8.49 -12.69 -18.62
CA LEU A 274 7.72 -12.69 -17.37
C LEU A 274 7.07 -14.06 -17.10
N ALA A 275 6.51 -14.71 -18.12
CA ALA A 275 5.94 -16.07 -18.00
C ALA A 275 6.96 -17.13 -17.55
N SER A 276 8.25 -16.91 -17.81
CA SER A 276 9.35 -17.78 -17.38
C SER A 276 10.15 -17.25 -16.18
N PHE A 277 9.86 -16.05 -15.67
CA PHE A 277 10.72 -15.36 -14.70
C PHE A 277 10.89 -16.15 -13.38
N MET A 278 9.90 -16.97 -13.03
CA MET A 278 9.86 -17.78 -11.82
C MET A 278 10.26 -19.25 -12.06
N ASP A 279 11.06 -19.53 -13.08
CA ASP A 279 11.62 -20.87 -13.34
C ASP A 279 13.09 -20.99 -12.87
N ASP A 280 13.54 -22.20 -12.57
CA ASP A 280 14.80 -22.48 -11.84
C ASP A 280 16.08 -21.96 -12.53
N ASN A 281 16.03 -21.69 -13.84
CA ASN A 281 17.16 -21.17 -14.63
C ASN A 281 16.92 -19.73 -15.14
N ALA A 282 15.85 -19.07 -14.71
CA ALA A 282 15.53 -17.71 -15.13
C ALA A 282 16.40 -16.67 -14.40
N PRO A 283 16.71 -15.51 -15.02
CA PRO A 283 17.50 -14.44 -14.40
C PRO A 283 17.02 -14.05 -13.01
N SER A 284 17.94 -13.62 -12.14
CA SER A 284 17.58 -13.06 -10.83
C SER A 284 16.89 -11.69 -10.95
N LYS A 285 17.38 -10.85 -11.87
CA LYS A 285 16.95 -9.47 -12.10
C LYS A 285 15.83 -9.38 -13.13
N ALA A 286 14.81 -8.56 -12.84
CA ALA A 286 13.72 -8.26 -13.75
C ALA A 286 14.10 -7.29 -14.89
N GLN A 287 15.20 -6.54 -14.76
CA GLN A 287 15.63 -5.49 -15.69
C GLN A 287 15.60 -5.92 -17.17
N GLY A 288 16.04 -7.15 -17.47
CA GLY A 288 16.11 -7.66 -18.83
C GLY A 288 14.75 -7.84 -19.52
N MET A 289 13.64 -7.87 -18.77
CA MET A 289 12.28 -7.93 -19.30
C MET A 289 11.51 -6.61 -19.26
N VAL A 290 12.08 -5.52 -18.73
CA VAL A 290 11.41 -4.21 -18.70
C VAL A 290 11.47 -3.55 -20.09
N LYS A 291 10.30 -3.19 -20.62
CA LYS A 291 10.10 -2.45 -21.87
C LYS A 291 9.90 -0.94 -21.65
N GLY A 292 9.54 -0.53 -20.43
CA GLY A 292 9.49 0.87 -20.00
C GLY A 292 8.64 1.07 -18.75
N ALA A 293 8.77 2.22 -18.09
CA ALA A 293 7.99 2.58 -16.90
C ALA A 293 7.73 4.09 -16.78
N GLY A 294 6.78 4.47 -15.92
CA GLY A 294 6.52 5.86 -15.53
C GLY A 294 5.15 6.08 -14.89
N ASN A 295 4.75 7.33 -14.69
CA ASN A 295 3.41 7.65 -14.18
C ASN A 295 2.33 7.33 -15.25
N ALA A 296 1.23 6.70 -14.84
CA ALA A 296 0.12 6.28 -15.71
C ALA A 296 -0.90 7.40 -15.98
N VAL A 297 -0.88 8.49 -15.21
CA VAL A 297 -1.78 9.63 -15.31
C VAL A 297 -1.16 10.72 -16.17
N SER A 298 -1.91 11.18 -17.18
CA SER A 298 -1.59 12.34 -18.03
C SER A 298 -2.55 13.51 -17.82
N LYS A 299 -3.77 13.24 -17.35
CA LYS A 299 -4.77 14.25 -16.98
C LYS A 299 -5.45 13.91 -15.66
N ALA A 300 -5.81 14.93 -14.90
CA ALA A 300 -6.62 14.81 -13.69
C ALA A 300 -7.89 15.68 -13.82
N TYR A 301 -9.03 15.06 -13.50
CA TYR A 301 -10.36 15.65 -13.49
C TYR A 301 -10.96 15.61 -12.08
N ASN A 302 -11.52 16.74 -11.67
CA ASN A 302 -12.06 16.97 -10.33
C ASN A 302 -13.53 16.50 -10.19
N LEU A 303 -14.13 16.65 -9.00
CA LEU A 303 -15.52 16.24 -8.73
C LEU A 303 -16.55 16.99 -9.59
N LYS A 304 -16.20 18.18 -10.09
CA LYS A 304 -17.02 18.97 -11.02
C LYS A 304 -16.87 18.52 -12.49
N ARG A 305 -16.07 17.49 -12.77
CA ARG A 305 -15.65 17.03 -14.11
C ARG A 305 -14.80 18.06 -14.87
N GLU A 306 -14.20 19.02 -14.17
CA GLU A 306 -13.26 20.01 -14.71
C GLU A 306 -11.83 19.45 -14.69
N LEU A 307 -10.98 19.86 -15.64
CA LEU A 307 -9.54 19.61 -15.55
C LEU A 307 -8.96 20.38 -14.35
N VAL A 308 -8.15 19.71 -13.52
CA VAL A 308 -7.44 20.34 -12.40
C VAL A 308 -6.44 21.41 -12.90
N GLY A 309 -6.51 22.60 -12.32
CA GLY A 309 -5.65 23.75 -12.61
C GLY A 309 -4.57 23.95 -11.56
N PRO A 310 -3.69 24.96 -11.71
CA PRO A 310 -2.71 25.30 -10.69
C PRO A 310 -3.38 25.99 -9.49
N ARG A 311 -2.84 25.80 -8.29
CA ARG A 311 -3.30 26.48 -7.07
C ARG A 311 -2.94 27.96 -7.12
N ASN A 312 -3.77 28.81 -6.51
CA ASN A 312 -3.49 30.24 -6.33
C ASN A 312 -2.31 30.46 -5.36
N ARG A 313 -1.09 30.61 -5.89
CA ARG A 313 0.14 30.80 -5.10
C ARG A 313 0.38 32.24 -4.61
N THR A 314 -0.63 33.12 -4.63
CA THR A 314 -0.48 34.53 -4.25
C THR A 314 -0.30 34.70 -2.74
N GLY A 315 0.52 35.67 -2.29
CA GLY A 315 0.60 36.17 -0.91
C GLY A 315 1.36 35.29 0.10
N ASP A 316 1.23 33.98 -0.06
CA ASP A 316 1.81 32.88 0.73
C ASP A 316 1.47 31.52 0.06
N GLY A 317 0.37 31.48 -0.69
CA GLY A 317 -0.18 30.30 -1.37
C GLY A 317 -1.37 29.66 -0.65
N LEU A 318 -1.89 30.31 0.39
CA LEU A 318 -3.09 29.95 1.13
C LEU A 318 -4.33 30.74 0.68
N GLN A 319 -4.17 31.64 -0.31
CA GLN A 319 -5.28 32.36 -0.92
C GLN A 319 -6.22 31.39 -1.66
N PRO A 320 -7.56 31.56 -1.55
CA PRO A 320 -8.51 30.63 -2.14
C PRO A 320 -8.37 30.48 -3.66
N THR A 321 -8.58 29.25 -4.13
CA THR A 321 -8.59 28.86 -5.55
C THR A 321 -10.01 28.47 -5.93
N THR A 322 -10.68 29.27 -6.76
CA THR A 322 -12.16 29.23 -6.88
C THR A 322 -12.71 28.41 -8.06
N SER A 323 -11.84 27.85 -8.91
CA SER A 323 -12.20 26.91 -9.99
C SER A 323 -11.11 25.86 -10.16
N ASN A 324 -11.41 24.73 -10.83
CA ASN A 324 -10.39 23.75 -11.23
C ASN A 324 -9.55 23.17 -10.06
N VAL A 325 -10.09 23.15 -8.85
CA VAL A 325 -9.40 22.63 -7.64
C VAL A 325 -9.28 21.11 -7.65
N HIS A 326 -8.35 20.58 -6.85
CA HIS A 326 -8.42 19.22 -6.31
C HIS A 326 -9.20 19.29 -4.98
N GLU A 327 -10.46 18.81 -4.96
CA GLU A 327 -11.40 19.13 -3.87
C GLU A 327 -10.96 18.66 -2.47
N SER A 328 -10.25 17.53 -2.34
CA SER A 328 -9.79 17.03 -1.04
C SER A 328 -8.76 17.92 -0.34
N ASN A 329 -8.18 18.88 -1.07
CA ASN A 329 -7.20 19.82 -0.54
C ASN A 329 -7.85 21.13 -0.02
N VAL A 330 -9.15 21.33 -0.24
CA VAL A 330 -9.83 22.62 -0.02
C VAL A 330 -11.19 22.52 0.69
N ASP A 331 -11.65 23.65 1.24
CA ASP A 331 -13.05 23.83 1.61
C ASP A 331 -13.93 24.18 0.38
N VAL A 332 -15.25 24.27 0.58
CA VAL A 332 -16.21 24.66 -0.48
C VAL A 332 -15.99 26.06 -1.08
N ASN A 333 -15.17 26.91 -0.45
CA ASN A 333 -14.81 28.25 -0.93
C ASN A 333 -13.48 28.25 -1.70
N GLY A 334 -12.75 27.13 -1.70
CA GLY A 334 -11.44 26.99 -2.34
C GLY A 334 -10.26 27.35 -1.44
N ASN A 335 -10.46 27.58 -0.13
CA ASN A 335 -9.38 27.79 0.84
C ASN A 335 -8.61 26.48 1.03
N TYR A 336 -7.28 26.51 1.08
CA TYR A 336 -6.46 25.32 1.31
C TYR A 336 -6.49 24.89 2.79
N ILE A 337 -6.74 23.61 3.07
CA ILE A 337 -7.00 23.11 4.44
C ILE A 337 -6.19 21.86 4.86
N VAL A 338 -5.21 21.41 4.07
CA VAL A 338 -4.45 20.18 4.39
C VAL A 338 -3.43 20.39 5.52
N GLY A 339 -3.40 19.45 6.46
CA GLY A 339 -2.31 19.26 7.41
C GLY A 339 -2.41 20.11 8.68
N SER A 340 -1.88 19.59 9.79
CA SER A 340 -1.90 20.23 11.11
C SER A 340 -1.06 21.51 11.23
N THR A 341 -0.28 21.85 10.19
CA THR A 341 0.53 23.09 10.10
C THR A 341 0.25 23.95 8.87
N ALA A 342 -0.74 23.59 8.05
CA ALA A 342 -1.18 24.36 6.87
C ALA A 342 -0.08 24.76 5.85
N THR A 343 1.08 24.10 5.83
CA THR A 343 2.14 24.35 4.84
C THR A 343 1.85 23.59 3.54
N ALA A 344 1.16 24.25 2.62
CA ALA A 344 0.84 23.70 1.30
C ALA A 344 2.09 23.41 0.44
N PRO A 345 2.01 22.50 -0.55
CA PRO A 345 3.09 22.15 -1.48
C PRO A 345 3.89 23.35 -2.01
N SER A 346 5.21 23.22 -1.96
CA SER A 346 6.15 24.27 -2.37
C SER A 346 6.59 24.11 -3.83
N LYS A 347 6.68 22.86 -4.31
CA LYS A 347 7.06 22.50 -5.69
C LYS A 347 5.78 22.26 -6.49
N ALA A 348 4.95 21.31 -6.06
CA ALA A 348 3.67 20.98 -6.69
C ALA A 348 2.57 22.01 -6.41
N ASP A 349 1.46 21.93 -7.14
CA ASP A 349 0.27 22.74 -6.89
C ASP A 349 -0.59 22.11 -5.79
N TRP A 350 -0.79 20.80 -5.83
CA TRP A 350 -1.66 20.03 -4.93
C TRP A 350 -0.96 18.82 -4.31
N LEU A 351 -1.47 18.35 -3.18
CA LEU A 351 -1.12 17.04 -2.63
C LEU A 351 -2.15 16.02 -3.12
N MET A 352 -1.70 15.00 -3.86
CA MET A 352 -2.42 13.73 -3.95
C MET A 352 -2.11 12.99 -2.64
N GLN A 353 -3.14 12.73 -1.84
CA GLN A 353 -2.99 12.30 -0.44
C GLN A 353 -2.60 10.82 -0.37
N SER A 354 -2.62 10.16 0.80
CA SER A 354 -2.43 8.71 0.86
C SER A 354 -3.46 8.05 -0.02
N LEU A 355 -3.04 7.56 -1.19
CA LEU A 355 -3.86 6.69 -1.99
C LEU A 355 -3.74 5.30 -1.38
N CYS A 356 -4.85 4.60 -1.17
CA CYS A 356 -4.87 3.25 -0.65
C CYS A 356 -5.39 2.24 -1.69
N SER A 357 -5.24 0.97 -1.32
CA SER A 357 -5.14 -0.26 -2.10
C SER A 357 -5.99 -0.34 -3.36
N ALA A 358 -5.43 0.24 -4.40
CA ALA A 358 -5.94 0.22 -5.75
C ALA A 358 -6.12 -1.19 -6.33
N HIS A 359 -7.15 -1.36 -7.15
CA HIS A 359 -7.43 -2.59 -7.90
C HIS A 359 -7.67 -2.30 -9.40
N LEU A 360 -7.41 -3.30 -10.26
CA LEU A 360 -7.54 -3.20 -11.71
C LEU A 360 -8.77 -3.98 -12.20
N GLU A 361 -9.75 -3.25 -12.74
CA GLU A 361 -10.92 -3.83 -13.37
C GLU A 361 -10.71 -3.95 -14.87
N VAL A 362 -10.59 -5.18 -15.35
CA VAL A 362 -10.45 -5.46 -16.79
C VAL A 362 -11.82 -5.33 -17.47
N ARG A 363 -11.86 -4.72 -18.65
CA ARG A 363 -13.07 -4.59 -19.45
C ARG A 363 -13.79 -5.93 -19.59
N HIS A 364 -15.10 -5.94 -19.34
CA HIS A 364 -15.98 -7.12 -19.52
C HIS A 364 -15.44 -8.39 -18.82
N GLN A 365 -14.75 -8.26 -17.69
CA GLN A 365 -14.06 -9.37 -17.01
C GLN A 365 -14.97 -10.54 -16.59
N TRP A 366 -16.27 -10.30 -16.44
CA TRP A 366 -17.28 -11.32 -16.12
C TRP A 366 -17.88 -12.01 -17.36
N GLY A 367 -17.55 -11.50 -18.55
CA GLY A 367 -18.06 -11.96 -19.85
C GLY A 367 -18.59 -10.81 -20.70
N ASN A 368 -18.80 -11.07 -22.00
CA ASN A 368 -19.15 -10.07 -23.02
C ASN A 368 -20.31 -9.16 -22.58
N GLY A 369 -20.01 -7.87 -22.34
CA GLY A 369 -20.97 -6.86 -21.91
C GLY A 369 -21.25 -6.78 -20.40
N MET A 370 -20.60 -7.60 -19.56
CA MET A 370 -20.87 -7.70 -18.12
C MET A 370 -19.68 -7.17 -17.30
N GLY A 371 -19.95 -6.20 -16.44
CA GLY A 371 -18.93 -5.33 -15.83
C GLY A 371 -18.56 -4.13 -16.71
N VAL A 372 -17.52 -3.38 -16.32
CA VAL A 372 -17.04 -2.13 -16.94
C VAL A 372 -16.72 -2.22 -18.45
N GLU A 373 -16.87 -1.09 -19.15
CA GLU A 373 -16.67 -0.93 -20.61
C GLU A 373 -15.24 -0.53 -21.01
N ASP A 374 -14.43 -0.07 -20.07
CA ASP A 374 -13.02 0.28 -20.23
C ASP A 374 -12.16 -0.55 -19.26
N ASP A 375 -10.85 -0.65 -19.53
CA ASP A 375 -9.89 -1.12 -18.53
C ASP A 375 -9.64 0.01 -17.53
N LEU A 376 -9.97 -0.23 -16.26
CA LEU A 376 -9.90 0.75 -15.17
C LEU A 376 -8.83 0.39 -14.15
N PHE A 377 -8.23 1.41 -13.55
CA PHE A 377 -7.52 1.28 -12.28
C PHE A 377 -8.20 2.20 -11.26
N ILE A 378 -8.73 1.64 -10.19
CA ILE A 378 -9.53 2.35 -9.18
C ILE A 378 -8.73 2.39 -7.89
N THR A 379 -8.66 3.57 -7.27
CA THR A 379 -7.99 3.85 -5.99
C THR A 379 -8.73 4.98 -5.28
N ASN A 380 -8.31 5.36 -4.09
CA ASN A 380 -9.02 6.32 -3.22
C ASN A 380 -8.02 7.07 -2.35
N GLU A 381 -8.23 8.37 -2.17
CA GLU A 381 -7.58 9.06 -1.06
C GLU A 381 -8.20 8.49 0.24
N GLU A 382 -7.38 7.86 1.08
CA GLU A 382 -7.82 7.04 2.22
C GLU A 382 -8.03 7.90 3.46
N TRP A 383 -6.99 8.63 3.88
CA TRP A 383 -6.97 9.42 5.10
C TRP A 383 -6.18 10.73 4.97
N ILE A 384 -6.47 11.66 5.91
CA ILE A 384 -5.80 12.95 6.07
C ILE A 384 -5.90 13.43 7.53
N ALA A 385 -5.13 14.45 7.90
CA ALA A 385 -5.42 15.30 9.05
C ALA A 385 -5.76 16.73 8.58
N TYR A 386 -7.01 17.16 8.78
CA TYR A 386 -7.43 18.57 8.59
C TYR A 386 -7.45 19.34 9.94
N PRO A 387 -7.37 20.69 9.93
CA PRO A 387 -7.67 21.53 11.09
C PRO A 387 -9.09 21.30 11.64
N ARG A 388 -9.25 21.32 12.97
CA ARG A 388 -10.51 21.00 13.68
C ARG A 388 -11.69 21.91 13.30
N ASP A 389 -11.39 23.15 12.92
CA ASP A 389 -12.31 24.22 12.54
C ASP A 389 -12.58 24.28 11.02
N SER A 390 -11.96 23.41 10.22
CA SER A 390 -12.17 23.34 8.77
C SER A 390 -13.51 22.68 8.39
N MET A 391 -13.97 22.98 7.17
CA MET A 391 -15.17 22.39 6.55
C MET A 391 -14.78 21.72 5.21
N PRO A 392 -14.13 20.54 5.26
CA PRO A 392 -13.70 19.82 4.06
C PRO A 392 -14.85 19.32 3.20
N ILE A 393 -14.58 19.15 1.91
CA ILE A 393 -15.45 18.46 0.96
C ILE A 393 -15.41 16.93 1.22
N GLY A 394 -14.22 16.40 1.50
CA GLY A 394 -13.97 14.99 1.80
C GLY A 394 -12.96 14.35 0.84
N LEU A 395 -12.82 13.02 0.92
CA LEU A 395 -11.84 12.23 0.20
C LEU A 395 -12.51 11.38 -0.90
N PRO A 396 -12.23 11.61 -2.19
CA PRO A 396 -12.88 10.92 -3.29
C PRO A 396 -12.20 9.60 -3.66
N VAL A 397 -12.98 8.72 -4.30
CA VAL A 397 -12.45 7.62 -5.11
C VAL A 397 -11.97 8.20 -6.44
N HIS A 398 -10.82 7.74 -6.94
CA HIS A 398 -10.25 8.10 -8.22
C HIS A 398 -10.28 6.92 -9.20
N VAL A 399 -10.86 7.15 -10.38
CA VAL A 399 -10.97 6.16 -11.47
C VAL A 399 -10.05 6.57 -12.62
N LEU A 400 -9.01 5.78 -12.91
CA LEU A 400 -8.10 5.98 -14.02
C LEU A 400 -8.55 5.18 -15.25
N ASN A 401 -8.77 5.87 -16.38
CA ASN A 401 -8.86 5.21 -17.67
C ASN A 401 -7.46 4.79 -18.15
N LEU A 402 -7.19 3.48 -18.23
CA LEU A 402 -5.87 2.95 -18.58
C LEU A 402 -5.51 3.08 -20.08
N ALA A 403 -6.47 3.43 -20.94
CA ALA A 403 -6.24 3.67 -22.36
C ALA A 403 -5.91 5.14 -22.68
N THR A 404 -6.43 6.10 -21.91
CA THR A 404 -6.20 7.55 -22.12
C THR A 404 -5.30 8.21 -21.08
N GLY A 405 -5.07 7.57 -19.92
CA GLY A 405 -4.33 8.15 -18.80
C GLY A 405 -5.09 9.31 -18.15
N GLU A 406 -6.42 9.21 -18.08
CA GLU A 406 -7.30 10.24 -17.51
C GLU A 406 -7.83 9.76 -16.16
N LEU A 407 -7.43 10.45 -15.09
CA LEU A 407 -7.85 10.18 -13.71
C LEU A 407 -9.06 11.04 -13.36
N TRP A 408 -10.13 10.43 -12.85
CA TRP A 408 -11.40 11.10 -12.53
C TRP A 408 -11.76 10.88 -11.06
N ALA A 409 -11.83 11.96 -10.27
CA ALA A 409 -12.43 11.92 -8.94
C ALA A 409 -13.93 11.58 -9.03
N THR A 410 -14.47 10.81 -8.10
CA THR A 410 -15.90 10.49 -8.04
C THR A 410 -16.42 10.39 -6.60
N ALA A 411 -17.61 10.95 -6.38
CA ALA A 411 -18.35 10.83 -5.13
C ALA A 411 -19.31 9.63 -5.12
N ALA A 412 -19.32 8.78 -6.16
CA ALA A 412 -20.26 7.66 -6.30
C ALA A 412 -20.32 6.72 -5.08
N PHE A 413 -19.24 6.66 -4.30
CA PHE A 413 -19.04 5.78 -3.15
C PHE A 413 -19.19 6.48 -1.78
N THR A 414 -19.63 7.75 -1.75
CA THR A 414 -19.38 8.77 -0.70
C THR A 414 -18.00 9.41 -0.78
N LEU A 415 -17.74 10.39 0.10
CA LEU A 415 -16.48 11.13 0.21
C LEU A 415 -15.78 10.89 1.57
N GLY A 416 -15.99 9.73 2.20
CA GLY A 416 -15.48 9.41 3.54
C GLY A 416 -14.02 8.97 3.61
N GLY A 417 -13.38 8.68 2.48
CA GLY A 417 -12.17 7.85 2.45
C GLY A 417 -12.50 6.36 2.54
N HIS A 418 -11.66 5.53 1.94
CA HIS A 418 -11.86 4.08 1.73
C HIS A 418 -10.50 3.38 1.70
N GLU A 419 -10.44 2.07 2.00
CA GLU A 419 -9.21 1.29 1.74
C GLU A 419 -9.16 0.85 0.28
N LYS A 420 -10.15 0.06 -0.14
CA LYS A 420 -10.18 -0.63 -1.43
C LYS A 420 -11.59 -0.63 -2.02
N VAL A 421 -11.66 -0.52 -3.35
CA VAL A 421 -12.91 -0.61 -4.13
C VAL A 421 -12.71 -1.65 -5.23
N VAL A 422 -13.55 -2.69 -5.26
CA VAL A 422 -13.50 -3.76 -6.28
C VAL A 422 -14.83 -3.90 -7.02
N GLU A 423 -14.78 -4.19 -8.32
CA GLU A 423 -15.95 -4.63 -9.07
C GLU A 423 -16.32 -6.07 -8.67
N VAL A 424 -17.61 -6.33 -8.48
CA VAL A 424 -18.20 -7.65 -8.26
C VAL A 424 -19.16 -7.96 -9.40
N ASN A 425 -19.35 -9.24 -9.75
CA ASN A 425 -20.20 -9.59 -10.88
C ASN A 425 -21.69 -9.28 -10.58
N SER A 426 -22.23 -8.21 -11.15
CA SER A 426 -23.66 -7.88 -11.13
C SER A 426 -24.55 -8.96 -11.75
N GLY A 427 -23.98 -9.78 -12.65
CA GLY A 427 -24.68 -10.74 -13.49
C GLY A 427 -25.65 -10.12 -14.51
N HIS A 428 -25.67 -8.79 -14.65
CA HIS A 428 -26.54 -8.06 -15.57
C HIS A 428 -25.74 -7.14 -16.50
N ARG A 429 -26.02 -7.17 -17.81
CA ARG A 429 -25.25 -6.44 -18.83
C ARG A 429 -25.30 -4.92 -18.67
N ASP A 430 -26.41 -4.38 -18.19
CA ASP A 430 -26.62 -2.94 -18.10
C ASP A 430 -26.15 -2.32 -16.76
N TYR A 431 -25.59 -3.12 -15.84
CA TYR A 431 -25.16 -2.65 -14.52
C TYR A 431 -23.75 -3.11 -14.16
N VAL A 432 -23.01 -2.22 -13.51
CA VAL A 432 -21.83 -2.54 -12.68
C VAL A 432 -22.26 -2.69 -11.23
N ALA A 433 -21.53 -3.50 -10.48
CA ALA A 433 -21.66 -3.59 -9.03
C ALA A 433 -20.26 -3.47 -8.42
N PHE A 434 -20.12 -2.66 -7.37
CA PHE A 434 -18.83 -2.34 -6.75
C PHE A 434 -18.95 -2.43 -5.23
N VAL A 435 -17.92 -2.95 -4.57
CA VAL A 435 -17.85 -3.01 -3.11
C VAL A 435 -16.72 -2.09 -2.66
N PRO A 436 -17.04 -0.90 -2.10
CA PRO A 436 -16.06 -0.07 -1.40
C PRO A 436 -16.00 -0.49 0.07
N SER A 437 -14.80 -0.61 0.61
CA SER A 437 -14.60 -0.83 2.05
C SER A 437 -14.14 0.46 2.74
N GLY A 438 -13.46 0.31 3.87
CA GLY A 438 -12.91 1.40 4.66
C GLY A 438 -13.90 2.35 5.32
N TYR A 439 -13.34 3.46 5.79
CA TYR A 439 -13.95 4.44 6.69
C TYR A 439 -15.22 5.16 6.16
N ASN A 440 -15.73 6.04 7.00
CA ASN A 440 -16.80 7.01 6.77
C ASN A 440 -16.36 8.38 7.34
N GLY A 441 -15.17 8.87 6.94
CA GLY A 441 -14.62 10.20 7.31
C GLY A 441 -13.24 10.15 7.97
N ALA A 442 -12.19 9.65 7.31
CA ALA A 442 -10.85 9.48 7.89
C ALA A 442 -10.01 10.77 7.90
N PHE A 443 -10.50 11.82 8.56
CA PHE A 443 -9.98 13.18 8.39
C PHE A 443 -9.13 13.73 9.56
N GLY A 444 -8.81 12.88 10.55
CA GLY A 444 -8.16 13.31 11.80
C GLY A 444 -9.04 14.20 12.68
N LEU A 445 -10.35 14.27 12.40
CA LEU A 445 -11.32 15.08 13.11
C LEU A 445 -11.99 14.32 14.26
N SER A 446 -12.45 15.07 15.26
CA SER A 446 -12.97 14.59 16.54
C SER A 446 -14.42 15.04 16.80
N GLU A 447 -14.99 14.60 17.95
CA GLU A 447 -16.36 14.92 18.40
C GLU A 447 -16.63 16.41 18.67
N ASP A 448 -15.59 17.26 18.63
CA ASP A 448 -15.64 18.71 18.77
C ASP A 448 -15.25 19.45 17.47
N SER A 449 -15.27 18.77 16.33
CA SER A 449 -15.02 19.35 15.00
C SER A 449 -16.16 20.24 14.49
N ALA A 450 -15.83 21.25 13.69
CA ALA A 450 -16.80 22.13 13.05
C ALA A 450 -17.80 21.36 12.16
N VAL A 451 -17.34 20.30 11.49
CA VAL A 451 -18.17 19.44 10.63
C VAL A 451 -19.26 18.73 11.43
N LEU A 452 -18.94 18.18 12.61
CA LEU A 452 -19.95 17.50 13.45
C LEU A 452 -20.94 18.50 14.06
N ALA A 453 -20.48 19.69 14.42
CA ALA A 453 -21.34 20.78 14.88
C ALA A 453 -22.30 21.23 13.76
N ALA A 454 -21.81 21.37 12.52
CA ALA A 454 -22.63 21.70 11.36
C ALA A 454 -23.65 20.60 11.04
N ARG A 455 -23.26 19.32 11.08
CA ARG A 455 -24.16 18.17 10.90
C ARG A 455 -25.32 18.21 11.89
N ASN A 456 -25.03 18.36 13.18
CA ASN A 456 -26.03 18.37 14.25
C ASN A 456 -26.86 19.67 14.30
N ALA A 457 -26.39 20.77 13.70
CA ALA A 457 -27.18 21.99 13.54
C ALA A 457 -28.17 21.93 12.36
N ALA A 458 -27.83 21.18 11.30
CA ALA A 458 -28.65 21.06 10.09
C ALA A 458 -29.57 19.82 10.07
N TYR A 459 -29.21 18.75 10.78
CA TYR A 459 -29.89 17.46 10.74
C TYR A 459 -30.07 16.85 12.14
N THR A 460 -31.07 15.99 12.28
CA THR A 460 -31.29 15.13 13.46
C THR A 460 -31.44 13.70 12.98
N ARG A 461 -31.01 12.70 13.78
CA ARG A 461 -31.24 11.29 13.45
C ARG A 461 -32.71 10.91 13.65
N THR A 462 -33.13 9.86 12.95
CA THR A 462 -34.47 9.26 13.01
C THR A 462 -34.86 8.75 14.40
N ASP A 463 -33.89 8.47 15.27
CA ASP A 463 -34.10 8.08 16.67
C ASP A 463 -34.08 9.26 17.67
N GLY A 464 -33.87 10.49 17.18
CA GLY A 464 -33.81 11.71 18.00
C GLY A 464 -32.48 11.95 18.71
N ASN A 465 -31.48 11.08 18.53
CA ASN A 465 -30.13 11.30 19.06
C ASN A 465 -29.33 12.27 18.17
N PRO A 466 -28.29 12.94 18.71
CA PRO A 466 -27.29 13.62 17.89
C PRO A 466 -26.48 12.60 17.10
N TYR A 467 -25.96 13.01 15.94
CA TYR A 467 -24.89 12.28 15.25
C TYR A 467 -23.61 12.33 16.08
N VAL A 468 -22.83 11.25 16.03
CA VAL A 468 -21.41 11.20 16.44
C VAL A 468 -20.52 11.22 15.19
N TYR A 469 -19.21 11.45 15.33
CA TYR A 469 -18.33 11.48 14.15
C TYR A 469 -18.22 10.08 13.49
N PRO A 470 -18.34 9.93 12.15
CA PRO A 470 -18.75 8.66 11.57
C PRO A 470 -17.62 7.69 11.20
N GLN A 471 -16.34 8.09 11.37
CA GLN A 471 -15.17 7.44 10.75
C GLN A 471 -15.20 5.89 10.71
N ASP A 472 -15.41 5.20 11.84
CA ASP A 472 -15.41 3.73 11.87
C ASP A 472 -16.82 3.13 12.03
N ILE A 473 -17.87 3.96 11.88
CA ILE A 473 -19.28 3.54 11.90
C ILE A 473 -19.64 3.06 10.49
N VAL A 474 -19.02 1.94 10.12
CA VAL A 474 -19.02 1.38 8.76
C VAL A 474 -19.65 -0.02 8.76
N PRO A 475 -20.73 -0.25 7.99
CA PRO A 475 -21.13 -1.58 7.55
C PRO A 475 -20.38 -1.94 6.26
N THR A 476 -20.44 -3.21 5.84
CA THR A 476 -20.07 -3.57 4.46
C THR A 476 -21.00 -2.85 3.48
N LYS A 477 -20.42 -2.24 2.43
CA LYS A 477 -21.12 -1.38 1.48
C LYS A 477 -21.25 -2.08 0.12
N LEU A 478 -22.22 -1.66 -0.70
CA LEU A 478 -22.38 -2.11 -2.08
C LEU A 478 -22.89 -0.94 -2.91
N TYR A 479 -22.27 -0.66 -4.06
CA TYR A 479 -22.72 0.32 -5.05
C TYR A 479 -23.26 -0.41 -6.27
N ILE A 480 -24.43 0.01 -6.76
CA ILE A 480 -25.01 -0.43 -8.03
C ILE A 480 -25.06 0.76 -8.98
N GLY A 481 -24.34 0.65 -10.10
CA GLY A 481 -24.26 1.68 -11.13
C GLY A 481 -24.86 1.21 -12.44
N LYS A 482 -25.74 2.00 -13.07
CA LYS A 482 -26.31 1.69 -14.37
C LYS A 482 -25.41 2.22 -15.47
N LYS A 483 -24.87 1.32 -16.29
CA LYS A 483 -24.00 1.68 -17.42
C LYS A 483 -24.77 2.48 -18.48
N ASN A 484 -24.01 3.22 -19.26
CA ASN A 484 -24.48 4.01 -20.41
C ASN A 484 -25.62 4.98 -20.05
N THR A 485 -25.64 5.50 -18.83
CA THR A 485 -26.72 6.32 -18.28
C THR A 485 -26.16 7.57 -17.59
N ASP A 486 -26.68 8.75 -17.93
CA ASP A 486 -26.29 10.02 -17.29
C ASP A 486 -26.99 10.25 -15.94
N LYS A 487 -26.55 11.27 -15.19
CA LYS A 487 -27.11 11.61 -13.87
C LYS A 487 -28.61 11.93 -13.84
N ASP A 488 -29.24 12.21 -14.98
CA ASP A 488 -30.67 12.51 -15.10
C ASP A 488 -31.47 11.27 -15.57
N GLY A 489 -30.81 10.15 -15.87
CA GLY A 489 -31.39 8.89 -16.30
C GLY A 489 -31.48 8.70 -17.82
N ASN A 490 -30.90 9.60 -18.63
CA ASN A 490 -30.87 9.48 -20.10
C ASN A 490 -29.75 8.54 -20.56
N ALA A 491 -29.86 8.00 -21.78
CA ALA A 491 -28.82 7.16 -22.36
C ALA A 491 -27.62 8.01 -22.83
N GLU A 492 -26.43 7.71 -22.30
CA GLU A 492 -25.17 8.39 -22.62
C GLU A 492 -24.02 7.36 -22.66
N THR A 493 -23.50 7.06 -23.85
CA THR A 493 -22.52 6.00 -24.12
C THR A 493 -21.10 6.51 -24.38
N THR A 494 -20.92 7.84 -24.48
CA THR A 494 -19.66 8.49 -24.87
C THR A 494 -18.90 9.04 -23.66
N ASP A 495 -19.60 9.61 -22.69
CA ASP A 495 -19.04 10.00 -21.39
C ASP A 495 -18.46 8.77 -20.67
N PHE A 496 -17.19 8.87 -20.26
CA PHE A 496 -16.43 7.78 -19.63
C PHE A 496 -17.03 7.32 -18.29
N MET A 497 -17.56 8.24 -17.50
CA MET A 497 -18.13 7.92 -16.19
C MET A 497 -19.56 7.39 -16.34
N ALA A 498 -20.33 7.88 -17.33
CA ALA A 498 -21.66 7.36 -17.63
C ALA A 498 -21.61 5.93 -18.22
N ARG A 499 -20.73 5.66 -19.19
CA ARG A 499 -20.63 4.33 -19.81
C ARG A 499 -20.14 3.24 -18.86
N ASN A 500 -19.29 3.60 -17.89
CA ASN A 500 -18.85 2.71 -16.81
C ASN A 500 -19.79 2.72 -15.58
N GLY A 501 -20.89 3.49 -15.62
CA GLY A 501 -21.98 3.41 -14.65
C GLY A 501 -21.83 4.21 -13.36
N PHE A 502 -20.84 5.09 -13.25
CA PHE A 502 -20.59 5.92 -12.06
C PHE A 502 -21.49 7.16 -11.94
N GLU A 503 -22.24 7.49 -13.00
CA GLU A 503 -23.08 8.71 -13.06
C GLU A 503 -24.54 8.49 -12.62
N TYR A 504 -25.06 7.26 -12.74
CA TYR A 504 -26.43 6.92 -12.36
C TYR A 504 -26.44 5.62 -11.54
N GLY A 505 -26.50 5.74 -10.22
CA GLY A 505 -26.42 4.60 -9.33
C GLY A 505 -26.82 4.92 -7.90
N ALA A 506 -26.62 3.96 -7.01
CA ALA A 506 -26.87 4.13 -5.58
C ALA A 506 -25.91 3.29 -4.74
N LEU A 507 -25.53 3.83 -3.58
CA LEU A 507 -24.85 3.10 -2.52
C LEU A 507 -25.87 2.44 -1.59
N TYR A 508 -25.47 1.31 -1.02
CA TYR A 508 -26.21 0.48 -0.08
C TYR A 508 -25.30 0.09 1.09
N GLY A 509 -25.87 -0.11 2.28
CA GLY A 509 -25.18 -0.70 3.43
C GLY A 509 -25.84 -2.01 3.87
N PHE A 510 -25.05 -3.00 4.27
CA PHE A 510 -25.57 -4.26 4.82
C PHE A 510 -26.25 -4.03 6.19
N ALA A 511 -27.46 -4.54 6.34
CA ALA A 511 -28.27 -4.45 7.56
C ALA A 511 -28.88 -5.81 7.94
N VAL A 512 -29.17 -5.95 9.22
CA VAL A 512 -29.65 -7.19 9.87
C VAL A 512 -30.73 -6.88 10.90
N ASP A 513 -31.46 -7.90 11.36
CA ASP A 513 -32.23 -7.79 12.61
C ASP A 513 -31.26 -7.73 13.80
N CYS A 514 -31.04 -6.51 14.28
CA CYS A 514 -30.08 -6.24 15.33
C CYS A 514 -30.53 -6.77 16.71
N ASN A 515 -31.79 -7.18 16.87
CA ASN A 515 -32.28 -7.88 18.07
C ASN A 515 -31.89 -9.36 18.05
N ALA A 516 -31.69 -9.94 16.86
CA ALA A 516 -31.36 -11.36 16.69
C ALA A 516 -29.85 -11.62 16.60
N VAL A 517 -29.08 -10.71 15.99
CA VAL A 517 -27.68 -10.95 15.61
C VAL A 517 -26.63 -10.34 16.56
N ASN A 518 -27.03 -9.41 17.45
CA ASN A 518 -26.18 -8.38 18.08
C ASN A 518 -25.88 -7.21 17.11
N PRO A 519 -26.17 -5.94 17.47
CA PRO A 519 -25.91 -4.77 16.62
C PRO A 519 -24.41 -4.51 16.34
N SER A 520 -23.49 -5.04 17.16
CA SER A 520 -22.05 -4.92 16.91
C SER A 520 -21.55 -6.11 16.11
N ARG A 521 -21.07 -5.83 14.88
CA ARG A 521 -20.36 -6.78 14.02
C ARG A 521 -19.13 -7.37 14.73
N ASP A 522 -18.33 -6.54 15.39
CA ASP A 522 -17.11 -6.97 16.08
C ASP A 522 -17.43 -7.90 17.27
N SER A 523 -18.47 -7.57 18.04
CA SER A 523 -18.89 -8.36 19.21
C SER A 523 -19.47 -9.72 18.83
N TRP A 524 -20.07 -9.85 17.63
CA TRP A 524 -20.51 -11.14 17.10
C TRP A 524 -19.30 -12.03 16.75
N HIS A 525 -18.31 -11.49 16.03
CA HIS A 525 -17.12 -12.23 15.58
C HIS A 525 -16.27 -12.80 16.72
N LYS A 526 -16.30 -12.20 17.91
CA LYS A 526 -15.65 -12.71 19.15
C LYS A 526 -16.32 -13.97 19.74
N SER A 527 -17.46 -14.38 19.19
CA SER A 527 -18.24 -15.54 19.66
C SER A 527 -18.67 -16.50 18.55
N ALA A 528 -18.50 -16.12 17.29
CA ALA A 528 -18.83 -16.92 16.12
C ALA A 528 -17.80 -18.04 15.88
N SER A 529 -18.25 -19.11 15.23
CA SER A 529 -17.43 -20.20 14.70
C SER A 529 -17.24 -20.03 13.20
N ALA A 530 -16.10 -20.50 12.66
CA ALA A 530 -15.91 -20.57 11.21
C ALA A 530 -17.03 -21.39 10.55
N GLY A 531 -17.68 -20.83 9.52
CA GLY A 531 -18.87 -21.38 8.88
C GLY A 531 -20.22 -20.87 9.42
N ASP A 532 -20.25 -20.08 10.50
CA ASP A 532 -21.49 -19.42 10.95
C ASP A 532 -21.98 -18.37 9.95
N THR A 533 -23.29 -18.19 9.87
CA THR A 533 -23.95 -17.35 8.86
C THR A 533 -24.84 -16.27 9.46
N VAL A 534 -24.84 -15.08 8.85
CA VAL A 534 -25.76 -13.97 9.15
C VAL A 534 -26.57 -13.62 7.90
N THR A 535 -27.88 -13.83 7.96
CA THR A 535 -28.81 -13.39 6.90
C THR A 535 -29.20 -11.93 7.12
N GLY A 536 -29.17 -11.14 6.05
CA GLY A 536 -29.55 -9.74 6.06
C GLY A 536 -29.88 -9.23 4.65
N ALA A 537 -29.76 -7.92 4.44
CA ALA A 537 -29.86 -7.32 3.12
C ALA A 537 -29.07 -6.01 3.05
N PHE A 538 -28.56 -5.70 1.87
CA PHE A 538 -28.02 -4.38 1.55
C PHE A 538 -29.19 -3.44 1.28
N TYR A 539 -29.34 -2.37 2.06
CA TYR A 539 -30.39 -1.35 1.91
C TYR A 539 -29.85 -0.07 1.31
N LYS A 540 -30.60 0.48 0.34
CA LYS A 540 -30.24 1.70 -0.39
C LYS A 540 -30.23 2.92 0.52
N LEU A 541 -29.21 3.77 0.39
CA LEU A 541 -29.15 5.07 1.06
C LEU A 541 -30.18 6.05 0.45
N ARG A 542 -30.73 6.95 1.29
CA ARG A 542 -31.47 8.14 0.84
C ARG A 542 -30.55 9.08 0.06
N TRP A 543 -29.30 9.21 0.52
CA TRP A 543 -28.25 9.97 -0.14
C TRP A 543 -27.82 9.33 -1.47
N GLN A 544 -27.58 10.16 -2.47
CA GLN A 544 -27.02 9.81 -3.77
C GLN A 544 -26.12 10.96 -4.25
N ALA A 545 -24.95 10.64 -4.80
CA ALA A 545 -24.05 11.60 -5.39
C ALA A 545 -24.71 12.35 -6.57
N GLN A 546 -24.47 13.65 -6.69
CA GLN A 546 -25.02 14.48 -7.77
C GLN A 546 -23.87 15.07 -8.61
N ARG A 547 -23.73 14.63 -9.87
CA ARG A 547 -22.68 15.09 -10.80
C ARG A 547 -22.65 16.62 -10.89
N GLY A 548 -21.49 17.21 -10.59
CA GLY A 548 -21.26 18.66 -10.64
C GLY A 548 -21.67 19.43 -9.37
N VAL A 549 -22.32 18.77 -8.41
CA VAL A 549 -22.60 19.33 -7.09
C VAL A 549 -21.47 18.95 -6.16
N VAL A 550 -20.86 19.97 -5.53
CA VAL A 550 -19.79 19.81 -4.54
C VAL A 550 -20.21 20.59 -3.30
N GLU A 551 -20.28 19.91 -2.17
CA GLU A 551 -20.66 20.46 -0.86
C GLU A 551 -19.70 19.96 0.22
N GLY A 552 -19.84 20.46 1.44
CA GLY A 552 -19.05 20.00 2.58
C GLY A 552 -19.51 18.61 3.08
N PHE A 553 -18.59 17.91 3.74
CA PHE A 553 -18.81 16.56 4.23
C PHE A 553 -19.97 16.43 5.23
N GLU A 554 -20.47 17.52 5.83
CA GLU A 554 -21.65 17.49 6.72
C GLU A 554 -22.94 16.99 6.03
N LYS A 555 -22.94 16.90 4.69
CA LYS A 555 -24.07 16.44 3.87
C LYS A 555 -23.84 15.08 3.17
N ASP A 556 -22.67 14.47 3.36
CA ASP A 556 -22.28 13.23 2.70
C ASP A 556 -23.09 12.00 3.18
N GLY A 557 -23.07 10.91 2.40
CA GLY A 557 -23.76 9.66 2.73
C GLY A 557 -23.16 8.89 3.92
N SER A 558 -21.90 9.15 4.29
CA SER A 558 -21.18 8.54 5.44
C SER A 558 -21.95 8.66 6.76
N TRP A 559 -22.74 9.72 6.94
CA TRP A 559 -23.55 9.93 8.13
C TRP A 559 -24.78 9.03 8.20
N GLU A 560 -25.23 8.48 7.07
CA GLU A 560 -26.52 7.81 6.98
C GLU A 560 -26.55 6.43 7.65
N PHE A 561 -25.38 5.80 7.83
CA PHE A 561 -25.23 4.52 8.52
C PHE A 561 -25.50 4.58 10.05
N GLN A 562 -25.78 5.78 10.60
CA GLN A 562 -26.25 5.98 11.97
C GLN A 562 -27.78 5.92 12.13
N ASP A 563 -28.53 6.00 11.02
CA ASP A 563 -29.99 5.91 10.99
C ASP A 563 -30.48 4.46 10.81
N ALA A 564 -31.79 4.23 11.02
CA ALA A 564 -32.42 2.98 10.60
C ALA A 564 -32.47 2.89 9.05
N PRO A 565 -32.16 1.74 8.42
CA PRO A 565 -32.17 1.62 6.96
C PRO A 565 -33.57 1.84 6.38
N GLN A 566 -33.70 2.69 5.35
CA GLN A 566 -35.01 3.05 4.82
C GLN A 566 -35.69 1.85 4.13
N GLY A 567 -36.89 1.50 4.61
CA GLY A 567 -37.67 0.38 4.08
C GLY A 567 -37.28 -0.99 4.61
N ALA A 568 -36.38 -1.07 5.60
CA ALA A 568 -36.17 -2.29 6.38
C ALA A 568 -37.33 -2.53 7.37
N PRO A 569 -37.53 -3.77 7.85
CA PRO A 569 -38.48 -4.06 8.93
C PRO A 569 -38.10 -3.37 10.25
N ASP A 570 -39.10 -3.15 11.12
CA ASP A 570 -38.89 -2.58 12.46
C ASP A 570 -37.83 -3.39 13.24
N GLY A 571 -36.89 -2.68 13.87
CA GLY A 571 -35.79 -3.29 14.64
C GLY A 571 -34.51 -3.60 13.86
N TRP A 572 -34.51 -3.44 12.53
CA TRP A 572 -33.30 -3.61 11.72
C TRP A 572 -32.34 -2.41 11.84
N CYS A 573 -31.04 -2.68 11.76
CA CYS A 573 -30.00 -1.65 11.74
C CYS A 573 -28.84 -2.05 10.81
N PHE A 574 -28.08 -1.06 10.32
CA PHE A 574 -26.85 -1.33 9.58
C PHE A 574 -25.85 -2.08 10.47
N TRP A 575 -25.21 -3.13 9.94
CA TRP A 575 -24.35 -4.03 10.73
C TRP A 575 -22.93 -3.46 10.87
N ASN A 576 -22.86 -2.38 11.63
CA ASN A 576 -21.67 -1.62 11.90
C ASN A 576 -20.78 -2.33 12.93
N SER A 577 -19.48 -2.03 12.87
CA SER A 577 -18.42 -2.50 13.78
C SER A 577 -18.84 -2.60 15.27
N ASN A 578 -19.10 -1.45 15.90
CA ASN A 578 -19.50 -1.28 17.30
C ASN A 578 -20.90 -0.63 17.41
N GLY A 579 -21.80 -0.99 16.49
CA GLY A 579 -23.11 -0.35 16.36
C GLY A 579 -23.03 1.06 15.77
N LYS A 580 -24.03 1.90 16.08
CA LYS A 580 -24.30 3.16 15.38
C LYS A 580 -23.93 4.44 16.16
N ASP A 581 -23.40 4.27 17.36
CA ASP A 581 -23.16 5.33 18.35
C ASP A 581 -21.72 5.35 18.85
N SER A 582 -20.83 4.51 18.28
CA SER A 582 -19.45 4.34 18.72
C SER A 582 -18.58 3.75 17.62
N ARG A 583 -17.30 4.11 17.64
CA ARG A 583 -16.26 3.57 16.73
C ARG A 583 -15.91 2.11 17.10
N GLY A 584 -15.42 1.36 16.12
CA GLY A 584 -15.02 -0.05 16.20
C GLY A 584 -14.02 -0.37 15.08
N ALA A 585 -13.86 -1.64 14.71
CA ALA A 585 -12.97 -2.00 13.59
C ALA A 585 -13.55 -1.58 12.22
N LYS A 586 -12.73 -0.94 11.37
CA LYS A 586 -13.11 -0.67 9.98
C LYS A 586 -13.28 -1.96 9.18
N THR A 587 -14.02 -1.87 8.07
CA THR A 587 -14.10 -2.91 7.05
C THR A 587 -12.86 -2.81 6.18
N GLU A 588 -12.05 -3.86 6.13
CA GLU A 588 -10.74 -3.87 5.46
C GLU A 588 -10.84 -4.29 4.00
N HIS A 589 -9.79 -4.87 3.43
CA HIS A 589 -9.81 -5.24 2.02
C HIS A 589 -10.87 -6.24 1.63
N VAL A 590 -11.28 -6.02 0.39
CA VAL A 590 -12.30 -6.76 -0.32
C VAL A 590 -11.71 -7.39 -1.56
N SER A 591 -12.24 -8.54 -1.94
CA SER A 591 -11.85 -9.22 -3.18
C SER A 591 -13.06 -9.94 -3.78
N PRO A 592 -13.33 -9.76 -5.08
CA PRO A 592 -14.52 -10.32 -5.71
C PRO A 592 -14.35 -11.81 -6.01
N ASP A 593 -15.46 -12.53 -6.15
CA ASP A 593 -15.42 -13.95 -6.50
C ASP A 593 -14.62 -14.20 -7.81
N PRO A 594 -13.47 -14.90 -7.76
CA PRO A 594 -12.60 -15.09 -8.91
C PRO A 594 -13.21 -15.99 -10.00
N ARG A 595 -14.31 -16.70 -9.69
CA ARG A 595 -15.10 -17.53 -10.61
C ARG A 595 -16.33 -16.78 -11.16
N GLY A 596 -16.56 -15.54 -10.73
CA GLY A 596 -17.64 -14.68 -11.21
C GLY A 596 -19.00 -14.90 -10.55
N GLY A 597 -19.03 -15.42 -9.32
CA GLY A 597 -20.25 -15.38 -8.50
C GLY A 597 -20.67 -13.97 -8.09
N GLN A 598 -21.92 -13.80 -7.68
CA GLN A 598 -22.47 -12.56 -7.10
C GLN A 598 -22.00 -12.41 -5.64
N ARG A 599 -20.68 -12.44 -5.40
CA ARG A 599 -20.12 -12.60 -4.05
C ARG A 599 -18.82 -11.80 -3.85
N VAL A 600 -18.53 -11.43 -2.61
CA VAL A 600 -17.32 -10.71 -2.21
C VAL A 600 -16.78 -11.22 -0.88
N LEU A 601 -15.46 -11.39 -0.80
CA LEU A 601 -14.73 -11.59 0.45
C LEU A 601 -14.46 -10.22 1.10
N GLN A 602 -14.64 -10.08 2.41
CA GLN A 602 -14.47 -8.84 3.18
C GLN A 602 -13.67 -9.12 4.47
N GLY A 603 -12.61 -8.34 4.69
CA GLY A 603 -11.81 -8.34 5.94
C GLY A 603 -12.23 -7.27 6.94
N SER A 604 -11.55 -7.21 8.09
CA SER A 604 -11.70 -6.16 9.10
C SER A 604 -10.41 -6.02 9.92
N THR A 605 -10.13 -4.80 10.38
CA THR A 605 -9.04 -4.52 11.34
C THR A 605 -9.07 -5.40 12.60
N ALA A 606 -10.24 -5.89 13.03
CA ALA A 606 -10.36 -6.87 14.12
C ALA A 606 -9.95 -8.32 13.75
N GLY A 607 -9.23 -8.54 12.65
CA GLY A 607 -8.61 -9.82 12.32
C GLY A 607 -9.55 -10.91 11.80
N TYR A 608 -10.81 -10.59 11.52
CA TYR A 608 -11.81 -11.51 10.99
C TYR A 608 -12.13 -11.25 9.51
N PHE A 609 -12.56 -12.29 8.80
CA PHE A 609 -12.99 -12.19 7.39
C PHE A 609 -14.03 -13.24 7.01
N GLY A 610 -14.85 -12.89 6.01
CA GLY A 610 -15.90 -13.77 5.48
C GLY A 610 -16.50 -13.28 4.17
N ILE A 611 -17.38 -14.10 3.58
CA ILE A 611 -17.96 -13.85 2.26
C ILE A 611 -19.41 -13.37 2.40
N TYR A 612 -19.76 -12.31 1.67
CA TYR A 612 -21.14 -11.91 1.41
C TYR A 612 -21.60 -12.48 0.06
N ASP A 613 -22.77 -13.10 0.05
CA ASP A 613 -23.40 -13.73 -1.13
C ASP A 613 -24.71 -13.00 -1.47
N PHE A 614 -24.74 -12.26 -2.58
CA PHE A 614 -25.88 -11.41 -2.98
C PHE A 614 -26.95 -12.23 -3.72
N GLN A 615 -28.10 -12.42 -3.09
CA GLN A 615 -29.17 -13.28 -3.60
C GLN A 615 -29.96 -12.60 -4.73
N ASP A 616 -30.24 -13.36 -5.80
CA ASP A 616 -31.08 -12.97 -6.94
C ASP A 616 -30.74 -11.62 -7.63
N LEU A 617 -29.53 -11.09 -7.43
CA LEU A 617 -29.10 -9.78 -7.94
C LEU A 617 -29.39 -9.55 -9.45
N PRO A 618 -29.15 -10.50 -10.38
CA PRO A 618 -29.45 -10.28 -11.81
C PRO A 618 -30.96 -10.13 -12.09
N THR A 619 -31.79 -10.81 -11.28
CA THR A 619 -33.26 -10.72 -11.36
C THR A 619 -33.72 -9.37 -10.82
N LEU A 620 -33.21 -8.95 -9.65
CA LEU A 620 -33.54 -7.66 -9.03
C LEU A 620 -33.18 -6.47 -9.93
N LEU A 621 -32.04 -6.55 -10.64
CA LEU A 621 -31.58 -5.51 -11.56
C LEU A 621 -32.42 -5.40 -12.85
N SER A 622 -33.21 -6.44 -13.18
CA SER A 622 -34.09 -6.43 -14.36
C SER A 622 -35.24 -5.41 -14.25
N ASP A 623 -35.68 -5.11 -13.02
CA ASP A 623 -36.74 -4.12 -12.73
C ASP A 623 -36.18 -2.70 -12.44
N GLY A 624 -34.86 -2.53 -12.32
CA GLY A 624 -34.21 -1.25 -12.06
C GLY A 624 -33.14 -1.30 -10.97
N VAL A 625 -32.83 -0.15 -10.36
CA VAL A 625 -31.98 -0.04 -9.17
C VAL A 625 -32.83 -0.37 -7.93
N PRO A 626 -32.65 -1.54 -7.27
CA PRO A 626 -33.58 -2.03 -6.25
C PRO A 626 -33.55 -1.21 -4.96
N THR A 627 -34.58 -1.32 -4.11
CA THR A 627 -34.58 -0.69 -2.77
C THR A 627 -33.72 -1.45 -1.76
N SER A 628 -33.63 -2.78 -1.91
CA SER A 628 -32.79 -3.66 -1.10
C SER A 628 -32.36 -4.89 -1.88
N ILE A 629 -31.22 -5.48 -1.52
CA ILE A 629 -30.64 -6.69 -2.12
C ILE A 629 -30.40 -7.69 -0.97
N PRO A 630 -31.16 -8.80 -0.89
CA PRO A 630 -30.96 -9.80 0.16
C PRO A 630 -29.58 -10.44 0.06
N ALA A 631 -28.94 -10.72 1.19
CA ALA A 631 -27.62 -11.34 1.20
C ALA A 631 -27.41 -12.21 2.44
N THR A 632 -26.54 -13.21 2.32
CA THR A 632 -26.04 -13.99 3.45
C THR A 632 -24.55 -13.76 3.60
N TYR A 633 -24.13 -13.36 4.79
CA TYR A 633 -22.74 -13.37 5.21
C TYR A 633 -22.37 -14.75 5.78
N THR A 634 -21.19 -15.26 5.45
CA THR A 634 -20.60 -16.48 6.03
C THR A 634 -19.19 -16.16 6.52
N VAL A 635 -18.92 -16.34 7.82
CA VAL A 635 -17.59 -16.10 8.37
C VAL A 635 -16.64 -17.25 8.01
N HIS A 636 -15.47 -16.93 7.46
CA HIS A 636 -14.42 -17.92 7.17
C HIS A 636 -13.39 -18.00 8.30
N GLN A 637 -13.08 -16.85 8.90
CA GLN A 637 -12.25 -16.73 10.07
C GLN A 637 -12.87 -15.71 11.03
N PRO A 638 -13.41 -16.12 12.19
CA PRO A 638 -13.84 -15.21 13.24
C PRO A 638 -12.63 -14.64 14.01
N GLU A 639 -12.86 -13.73 14.96
CA GLU A 639 -11.83 -13.22 15.88
C GLU A 639 -11.49 -14.30 16.92
N SER A 640 -10.74 -15.31 16.48
CA SER A 640 -10.42 -16.53 17.23
C SER A 640 -8.99 -16.99 16.98
N ASP A 641 -8.55 -17.96 17.79
CA ASP A 641 -7.22 -18.55 17.70
C ASP A 641 -6.94 -19.19 16.32
N VAL A 642 -5.76 -18.92 15.75
CA VAL A 642 -5.26 -19.47 14.49
C VAL A 642 -3.89 -20.14 14.63
N VAL A 643 -3.33 -20.28 15.83
CA VAL A 643 -1.95 -20.80 16.06
C VAL A 643 -1.79 -22.22 15.50
N ASP A 644 -2.73 -23.12 15.81
CA ASP A 644 -2.74 -24.51 15.31
C ASP A 644 -3.19 -24.62 13.82
N LEU A 645 -3.61 -23.51 13.19
CA LEU A 645 -4.01 -23.45 11.78
C LEU A 645 -2.87 -22.96 10.86
N ILE A 646 -1.76 -22.47 11.42
CA ILE A 646 -0.61 -21.91 10.69
C ILE A 646 0.48 -22.98 10.47
N GLU A 647 0.71 -23.34 9.21
CA GLU A 647 1.81 -24.18 8.78
C GLU A 647 3.04 -23.31 8.45
N LEU A 648 4.01 -23.25 9.36
CA LEU A 648 5.28 -22.52 9.19
C LEU A 648 6.25 -23.14 8.18
N GLY A 649 6.08 -24.42 7.83
CA GLY A 649 6.98 -25.16 6.92
C GLY A 649 8.45 -25.25 7.35
N GLY A 650 8.78 -24.91 8.61
CA GLY A 650 10.16 -24.85 9.13
C GLY A 650 10.81 -23.45 9.10
N ALA A 651 10.05 -22.42 8.76
CA ALA A 651 10.47 -21.02 8.78
C ALA A 651 9.70 -20.21 9.86
N GLY A 652 9.70 -18.88 9.78
CA GLY A 652 8.91 -18.00 10.65
C GLY A 652 9.44 -17.84 12.08
N LEU A 653 10.74 -18.04 12.30
CA LEU A 653 11.40 -17.75 13.58
C LEU A 653 11.55 -16.22 13.76
N ARG A 654 11.25 -15.71 14.96
CA ARG A 654 11.37 -14.30 15.37
C ARG A 654 12.65 -14.03 16.16
N ALA A 655 13.04 -12.76 16.29
CA ALA A 655 14.24 -12.33 17.02
C ALA A 655 14.27 -12.75 18.51
N ASP A 656 13.09 -12.89 19.13
CA ASP A 656 12.93 -13.34 20.53
C ASP A 656 13.02 -14.87 20.70
N GLY A 657 13.13 -15.62 19.60
CA GLY A 657 13.16 -17.09 19.58
C GLY A 657 11.78 -17.76 19.57
N ASN A 658 10.69 -16.98 19.54
CA ASN A 658 9.34 -17.48 19.29
C ASN A 658 9.03 -17.54 17.78
N ASN A 659 7.82 -17.95 17.41
CA ASN A 659 7.42 -18.14 16.02
C ASN A 659 6.28 -17.19 15.59
N GLN A 660 6.23 -16.89 14.29
CA GLN A 660 5.18 -16.12 13.61
C GLN A 660 3.81 -16.85 13.55
N THR A 661 3.62 -17.96 14.26
CA THR A 661 2.26 -18.47 14.56
C THR A 661 1.46 -17.48 15.41
N MET A 662 2.13 -16.60 16.15
CA MET A 662 1.53 -15.50 16.90
C MET A 662 2.02 -14.15 16.37
N MET A 663 1.11 -13.20 16.25
CA MET A 663 1.37 -11.80 15.94
C MET A 663 1.83 -11.07 17.22
N HIS A 664 2.76 -10.11 17.14
CA HIS A 664 3.31 -9.44 18.32
C HIS A 664 3.23 -7.91 18.24
N ASP A 665 2.21 -7.32 18.86
CA ASP A 665 1.98 -5.87 18.93
C ASP A 665 1.87 -5.41 20.39
N ARG A 666 2.20 -4.15 20.67
CA ARG A 666 2.07 -3.53 22.02
C ARG A 666 2.66 -4.39 23.14
N SER A 667 3.79 -5.06 22.85
CA SER A 667 4.53 -5.95 23.75
C SER A 667 3.75 -7.18 24.25
N ARG A 668 2.82 -7.70 23.44
CA ARG A 668 2.05 -8.94 23.71
C ARG A 668 1.94 -9.81 22.46
N ASP A 669 2.01 -11.11 22.64
CA ASP A 669 1.59 -12.06 21.61
C ASP A 669 0.06 -12.13 21.52
N LYS A 670 -0.45 -12.24 20.29
CA LYS A 670 -1.86 -12.49 19.96
C LYS A 670 -1.96 -13.79 19.18
N THR A 671 -2.99 -14.58 19.47
CA THR A 671 -3.23 -15.86 18.78
C THR A 671 -4.25 -15.75 17.64
N THR A 672 -4.86 -14.58 17.45
CA THR A 672 -5.70 -14.20 16.31
C THR A 672 -4.84 -13.72 15.12
N PHE A 673 -5.49 -13.33 14.02
CA PHE A 673 -4.96 -12.24 13.20
C PHE A 673 -5.26 -10.89 13.85
N GLU A 674 -4.58 -9.83 13.44
CA GLU A 674 -5.05 -8.46 13.62
C GLU A 674 -4.80 -7.67 12.34
N ASP A 675 -5.58 -6.62 12.09
CA ASP A 675 -5.35 -5.67 11.00
C ASP A 675 -5.10 -6.36 9.65
N VAL A 676 -6.06 -7.21 9.24
CA VAL A 676 -6.04 -7.99 7.97
C VAL A 676 -6.28 -7.05 6.80
N ASP A 677 -5.21 -6.33 6.48
CA ASP A 677 -5.11 -5.37 5.40
C ASP A 677 -5.06 -6.12 4.04
N GLY A 678 -3.89 -6.31 3.42
CA GLY A 678 -3.78 -6.88 2.07
C GLY A 678 -4.48 -8.25 1.88
N MET A 679 -5.63 -8.27 1.20
CA MET A 679 -6.38 -9.51 0.93
C MET A 679 -6.87 -9.65 -0.52
N GLU A 680 -6.72 -10.85 -1.08
CA GLU A 680 -7.14 -11.20 -2.45
C GLU A 680 -7.60 -12.68 -2.56
N TRP A 681 -8.71 -12.94 -3.25
CA TRP A 681 -9.29 -14.27 -3.46
C TRP A 681 -8.98 -14.77 -4.88
N ILE A 682 -8.21 -15.86 -4.99
CA ILE A 682 -7.77 -16.44 -6.26
C ILE A 682 -8.37 -17.85 -6.48
N ALA A 683 -8.86 -18.09 -7.71
CA ALA A 683 -9.32 -19.39 -8.14
C ALA A 683 -8.17 -20.21 -8.75
N ALA A 684 -8.09 -21.49 -8.41
CA ALA A 684 -7.15 -22.44 -9.00
C ALA A 684 -7.87 -23.61 -9.71
N ALA A 685 -7.08 -24.39 -10.44
CA ALA A 685 -7.52 -25.62 -11.11
C ALA A 685 -8.16 -26.63 -10.13
N ASN A 686 -8.91 -27.59 -10.69
CA ASN A 686 -9.67 -28.62 -9.96
C ASN A 686 -10.82 -28.08 -9.07
N GLY A 687 -11.15 -26.79 -9.16
CA GLY A 687 -12.21 -26.18 -8.36
C GLY A 687 -11.77 -25.75 -6.96
N GLU A 688 -10.46 -25.65 -6.72
CA GLU A 688 -9.91 -25.18 -5.45
C GLU A 688 -9.75 -23.65 -5.44
N ASP A 689 -10.04 -23.03 -4.30
CA ASP A 689 -9.89 -21.58 -4.10
C ASP A 689 -8.93 -21.30 -2.95
N TYR A 690 -8.24 -20.15 -3.03
CA TYR A 690 -7.25 -19.72 -2.06
C TYR A 690 -7.43 -18.21 -1.76
N PHE A 691 -7.11 -17.79 -0.54
CA PHE A 691 -6.97 -16.38 -0.17
C PHE A 691 -5.48 -16.07 -0.02
N VAL A 692 -5.01 -14.97 -0.60
CA VAL A 692 -3.75 -14.33 -0.20
C VAL A 692 -4.11 -13.35 0.92
N ILE A 693 -3.38 -13.42 2.04
CA ILE A 693 -3.67 -12.66 3.27
C ILE A 693 -2.39 -12.03 3.78
N HIS A 694 -2.42 -10.74 4.08
CA HIS A 694 -1.39 -9.97 4.75
C HIS A 694 -1.99 -9.35 6.03
N GLU A 695 -1.14 -8.86 6.92
CA GLU A 695 -1.51 -8.05 8.09
C GLU A 695 -0.69 -6.75 8.07
N ASP A 696 -1.23 -5.65 8.64
CA ASP A 696 -0.48 -4.50 9.18
C ASP A 696 -0.96 -4.19 10.60
N GLY A 697 -0.66 -5.08 11.55
CA GLY A 697 -1.02 -4.90 12.95
C GLY A 697 0.04 -4.24 13.81
N GLY A 698 1.13 -3.75 13.22
CA GLY A 698 2.31 -3.23 13.93
C GLY A 698 3.18 -4.32 14.57
N ASN A 699 3.23 -5.52 14.00
CA ASN A 699 4.00 -6.67 14.46
C ASN A 699 5.50 -6.32 14.56
N LEU A 700 6.01 -6.29 15.80
CA LEU A 700 7.35 -5.81 16.10
C LEU A 700 8.46 -6.67 15.46
N TYR A 701 8.19 -7.95 15.15
CA TYR A 701 9.15 -8.83 14.46
C TYR A 701 8.96 -8.89 12.93
N GLY A 702 7.93 -8.22 12.44
CA GLY A 702 7.58 -8.04 11.03
C GLY A 702 6.32 -8.77 10.61
N GLU A 703 5.54 -8.11 9.75
CA GLU A 703 4.21 -8.56 9.37
C GLU A 703 4.18 -9.83 8.55
N ARG A 704 3.10 -10.59 8.73
CA ARG A 704 3.00 -11.97 8.28
C ARG A 704 2.23 -12.06 6.96
N LYS A 705 2.86 -12.68 5.97
CA LYS A 705 2.20 -13.03 4.71
C LYS A 705 1.75 -14.49 4.73
N PHE A 706 0.50 -14.74 4.37
CA PHE A 706 -0.05 -16.09 4.21
C PHE A 706 -0.63 -16.31 2.81
N LEU A 707 -0.61 -17.57 2.40
CA LEU A 707 -1.56 -18.12 1.45
C LEU A 707 -2.47 -19.07 2.24
N ALA A 708 -3.79 -18.96 2.08
CA ALA A 708 -4.76 -19.76 2.80
C ALA A 708 -5.58 -20.60 1.81
N LYS A 709 -5.83 -21.88 2.13
CA LYS A 709 -6.75 -22.70 1.32
C LYS A 709 -8.16 -22.56 1.86
N VAL A 710 -9.12 -22.23 0.97
CA VAL A 710 -10.52 -22.00 1.38
C VAL A 710 -11.14 -23.30 1.91
N GLY A 711 -11.64 -23.24 3.14
CA GLY A 711 -12.20 -24.37 3.88
C GLY A 711 -12.78 -23.92 5.22
N VAL A 712 -13.31 -24.88 5.99
CA VAL A 712 -13.80 -24.67 7.36
C VAL A 712 -13.36 -25.87 8.22
N PRO A 713 -12.43 -25.68 9.20
CA PRO A 713 -11.60 -24.49 9.37
C PRO A 713 -10.67 -24.24 8.17
N MET A 714 -10.17 -23.02 8.06
CA MET A 714 -9.12 -22.64 7.12
C MET A 714 -7.77 -23.31 7.48
N LYS A 715 -6.83 -23.31 6.52
CA LYS A 715 -5.40 -23.58 6.77
C LYS A 715 -4.55 -22.48 6.16
N TYR A 716 -3.55 -22.02 6.93
CA TYR A 716 -2.70 -20.88 6.59
C TYR A 716 -1.25 -21.33 6.36
N PHE A 717 -0.72 -21.07 5.18
CA PHE A 717 0.65 -21.38 4.80
C PHE A 717 1.48 -20.09 4.93
N PHE A 718 2.35 -20.00 5.94
CA PHE A 718 3.17 -18.81 6.20
C PHE A 718 4.22 -18.63 5.09
N VAL A 719 4.08 -17.60 4.26
CA VAL A 719 4.92 -17.38 3.08
C VAL A 719 6.21 -16.65 3.45
N ALA A 720 6.11 -15.55 4.19
CA ALA A 720 7.21 -14.64 4.52
C ALA A 720 6.82 -13.67 5.66
N GLN A 721 7.83 -13.01 6.24
CA GLN A 721 7.69 -11.80 7.04
C GLN A 721 8.29 -10.58 6.30
N SER A 722 7.74 -9.39 6.51
CA SER A 722 8.16 -8.14 5.83
C SER A 722 9.41 -7.50 6.45
N GLY A 723 9.38 -7.22 7.76
CA GLY A 723 10.36 -6.44 8.53
C GLY A 723 9.67 -5.71 9.69
N GLY A 724 10.36 -5.43 10.80
CA GLY A 724 9.74 -4.89 12.02
C GLY A 724 10.72 -4.22 12.99
N SER A 725 10.23 -3.39 13.92
CA SER A 725 11.07 -2.57 14.80
C SER A 725 11.96 -3.34 15.79
N GLN A 726 11.73 -4.63 15.98
CA GLN A 726 12.56 -5.57 16.73
C GLN A 726 13.12 -6.73 15.88
N ASN A 727 12.93 -6.69 14.55
CA ASN A 727 13.63 -7.60 13.62
C ASN A 727 15.15 -7.30 13.67
N THR A 728 15.98 -8.33 13.66
CA THR A 728 17.44 -8.17 13.85
C THR A 728 18.14 -7.42 12.72
N ARG A 729 17.61 -7.41 11.49
CA ARG A 729 18.14 -6.61 10.38
C ARG A 729 17.87 -5.12 10.55
N GLU A 730 16.65 -4.78 10.96
CA GLU A 730 16.24 -3.40 11.27
C GLU A 730 17.04 -2.86 12.47
N LEU A 731 17.20 -3.66 13.52
CA LEU A 731 18.08 -3.33 14.66
C LEU A 731 19.56 -3.21 14.27
N ALA A 732 20.03 -3.96 13.26
CA ALA A 732 21.37 -3.83 12.69
C ALA A 732 21.49 -2.68 11.66
N SER A 733 20.39 -1.99 11.34
CA SER A 733 20.32 -0.93 10.32
C SER A 733 20.72 -1.39 8.91
N VAL A 734 20.33 -2.60 8.50
CA VAL A 734 20.67 -3.17 7.18
C VAL A 734 19.44 -3.51 6.34
N SER A 735 19.39 -3.02 5.10
CA SER A 735 18.30 -3.24 4.16
C SER A 735 18.74 -4.10 2.97
N SER A 736 17.81 -4.66 2.21
CA SER A 736 18.13 -5.37 0.95
C SER A 736 18.55 -4.43 -0.18
N VAL A 737 18.43 -3.12 0.05
CA VAL A 737 18.86 -2.05 -0.84
C VAL A 737 19.81 -1.16 -0.04
N ALA A 738 21.05 -0.96 -0.51
CA ALA A 738 22.08 -0.35 0.34
C ALA A 738 21.83 1.14 0.64
N GLY A 739 22.10 1.55 1.87
CA GLY A 739 22.16 2.96 2.31
C GLY A 739 20.82 3.68 2.44
N VAL A 740 19.69 2.97 2.51
CA VAL A 740 18.34 3.57 2.61
C VAL A 740 17.70 3.49 4.00
N HIS A 741 18.20 2.66 4.91
CA HIS A 741 17.59 2.48 6.24
C HIS A 741 17.77 3.74 7.10
N GLY A 742 16.65 4.35 7.52
CA GLY A 742 16.61 5.50 8.42
C GLY A 742 16.36 5.16 9.89
N ARG A 743 15.38 4.29 10.18
CA ARG A 743 15.09 3.80 11.54
C ARG A 743 14.30 2.49 11.52
N ALA A 744 14.51 1.64 12.51
CA ALA A 744 13.74 0.42 12.71
C ALA A 744 12.24 0.73 12.92
N THR A 745 11.35 0.11 12.15
CA THR A 745 9.88 0.30 12.21
C THR A 745 9.15 -0.92 11.64
N SER A 746 7.81 -1.00 11.74
CA SER A 746 7.02 -1.98 10.99
C SER A 746 7.28 -1.85 9.48
N HIS A 747 7.24 -2.98 8.77
CA HIS A 747 7.07 -3.10 7.33
C HIS A 747 5.85 -3.98 7.12
N GLU A 748 5.22 -3.94 5.96
CA GLU A 748 4.02 -4.72 5.66
C GLU A 748 4.09 -5.31 4.24
N PHE A 749 3.11 -6.16 3.93
CA PHE A 749 2.76 -6.45 2.54
C PHE A 749 1.36 -5.86 2.31
N SER A 750 1.16 -5.15 1.21
CA SER A 750 -0.16 -4.87 0.68
C SER A 750 -0.27 -5.33 -0.78
N GLY A 751 -1.50 -5.38 -1.31
CA GLY A 751 -1.82 -5.71 -2.70
C GLY A 751 -1.44 -7.13 -3.16
N ALA A 752 -2.36 -7.79 -3.84
CA ALA A 752 -2.06 -9.01 -4.58
C ALA A 752 -2.88 -9.08 -5.87
N PHE A 753 -2.26 -9.61 -6.93
CA PHE A 753 -2.94 -9.81 -8.22
C PHE A 753 -2.43 -11.06 -8.93
N ASP A 754 -3.34 -11.89 -9.41
CA ASP A 754 -2.99 -13.10 -10.16
C ASP A 754 -2.59 -12.76 -11.61
N LEU A 755 -1.34 -13.08 -11.99
CA LEU A 755 -0.85 -12.90 -13.35
C LEU A 755 -1.12 -14.12 -14.25
N SER A 756 -1.56 -15.26 -13.69
CA SER A 756 -1.62 -16.53 -14.43
C SER A 756 -2.50 -16.46 -15.67
N GLY A 757 -3.62 -15.74 -15.63
CA GLY A 757 -4.52 -15.56 -16.79
C GLY A 757 -3.87 -14.80 -17.94
N LEU A 758 -2.90 -13.93 -17.64
CA LEU A 758 -2.12 -13.19 -18.63
C LEU A 758 -0.98 -14.05 -19.21
N LEU A 759 -0.46 -15.02 -18.44
CA LEU A 759 0.78 -15.75 -18.73
C LEU A 759 0.57 -17.20 -19.20
N ARG A 760 -0.64 -17.77 -19.04
CA ARG A 760 -0.96 -19.15 -19.43
C ARG A 760 -0.77 -19.41 -20.93
N LYS A 761 -0.22 -20.59 -21.25
CA LYS A 761 0.09 -21.03 -22.61
C LYS A 761 -0.61 -22.35 -22.93
N ASP A 762 -0.95 -22.54 -24.20
CA ASP A 762 -1.47 -23.78 -24.74
C ASP A 762 -0.37 -24.86 -24.89
N ALA A 763 -0.77 -26.09 -25.27
CA ALA A 763 0.14 -27.21 -25.48
C ALA A 763 1.10 -27.04 -26.69
N ALA A 764 0.95 -25.98 -27.49
CA ALA A 764 1.87 -25.60 -28.57
C ALA A 764 2.77 -24.40 -28.18
N GLY A 765 2.64 -23.88 -26.94
CA GLY A 765 3.43 -22.78 -26.40
C GLY A 765 2.88 -21.37 -26.70
N ASN A 766 1.72 -21.25 -27.33
CA ASN A 766 1.09 -19.95 -27.60
C ASN A 766 0.38 -19.43 -26.35
N PHE A 767 0.41 -18.12 -26.12
CA PHE A 767 -0.38 -17.51 -25.06
C PHE A 767 -1.89 -17.62 -25.33
N GLU A 768 -2.66 -18.06 -24.34
CA GLU A 768 -4.10 -18.29 -24.52
C GLU A 768 -4.94 -17.01 -24.48
N LEU A 769 -4.53 -15.99 -23.71
CA LEU A 769 -5.24 -14.71 -23.62
C LEU A 769 -4.80 -13.76 -24.74
N THR A 770 -5.76 -13.24 -25.50
CA THR A 770 -5.58 -12.21 -26.52
C THR A 770 -5.76 -10.81 -25.94
N VAL A 771 -5.10 -9.81 -26.54
CA VAL A 771 -5.31 -8.39 -26.21
C VAL A 771 -6.76 -8.01 -26.46
N GLY A 772 -7.36 -7.21 -25.56
CA GLY A 772 -8.75 -6.77 -25.70
C GLY A 772 -9.75 -7.93 -25.68
N ASP A 773 -9.46 -9.01 -24.93
CA ASP A 773 -10.48 -10.00 -24.64
C ASP A 773 -11.66 -9.37 -23.89
N VAL A 774 -12.86 -9.65 -24.37
CA VAL A 774 -14.13 -9.25 -23.76
C VAL A 774 -14.99 -10.46 -23.42
N THR A 775 -14.39 -11.65 -23.26
CA THR A 775 -15.12 -12.90 -22.98
C THR A 775 -14.97 -13.39 -21.55
N GLY A 776 -14.28 -12.61 -20.69
CA GLY A 776 -13.96 -13.01 -19.32
C GLY A 776 -12.84 -14.07 -19.24
N LYS A 777 -12.09 -14.27 -20.34
CA LYS A 777 -11.15 -15.40 -20.48
C LYS A 777 -10.00 -15.32 -19.49
N LYS A 778 -9.59 -14.12 -19.03
CA LYS A 778 -8.59 -13.93 -17.98
C LYS A 778 -8.91 -14.79 -16.74
N ARG A 779 -10.10 -14.59 -16.16
CA ARG A 779 -10.55 -15.31 -14.95
C ARG A 779 -10.75 -16.82 -15.20
N VAL A 780 -11.18 -17.21 -16.41
CA VAL A 780 -11.25 -18.63 -16.81
C VAL A 780 -9.87 -19.29 -16.86
N LEU A 781 -8.84 -18.60 -17.36
CA LEU A 781 -7.46 -19.11 -17.42
C LEU A 781 -6.80 -19.13 -16.03
N GLU A 782 -7.13 -18.18 -15.16
CA GLU A 782 -6.73 -18.18 -13.74
C GLU A 782 -7.31 -19.38 -13.00
N ALA A 783 -8.63 -19.57 -13.09
CA ALA A 783 -9.33 -20.72 -12.52
C ALA A 783 -8.94 -22.07 -13.16
N ALA A 784 -8.26 -22.06 -14.30
CA ALA A 784 -7.70 -23.26 -14.96
C ALA A 784 -6.20 -23.46 -14.70
N THR A 785 -5.54 -22.59 -13.92
CA THR A 785 -4.12 -22.73 -13.57
C THR A 785 -3.96 -23.38 -12.17
N PRO A 786 -3.17 -24.46 -12.03
CA PRO A 786 -2.84 -25.04 -10.72
C PRO A 786 -2.14 -24.06 -9.79
N ILE A 787 -2.37 -24.16 -8.48
CA ILE A 787 -1.82 -23.20 -7.50
C ILE A 787 -0.28 -23.10 -7.56
N ASN A 788 0.43 -24.21 -7.76
CA ASN A 788 1.89 -24.24 -7.88
C ASN A 788 2.44 -23.75 -9.24
N GLU A 789 1.56 -23.43 -10.19
CA GLU A 789 1.90 -22.87 -11.52
C GLU A 789 1.54 -21.37 -11.62
N LYS A 790 0.84 -20.82 -10.63
CA LYS A 790 0.51 -19.38 -10.59
C LYS A 790 1.74 -18.53 -10.35
N ILE A 791 1.71 -17.32 -10.91
CA ILE A 791 2.61 -16.22 -10.54
C ILE A 791 1.70 -15.11 -10.04
N ILE A 792 1.89 -14.72 -8.79
CA ILE A 792 1.08 -13.71 -8.09
C ILE A 792 1.99 -12.49 -7.89
N ALA A 793 1.58 -11.35 -8.41
CA ALA A 793 2.23 -10.07 -8.09
C ALA A 793 1.78 -9.61 -6.70
N VAL A 794 2.71 -9.06 -5.92
CA VAL A 794 2.57 -8.71 -4.51
C VAL A 794 3.36 -7.44 -4.25
N ASN A 795 2.87 -6.50 -3.43
CA ASN A 795 3.67 -5.38 -2.96
C ASN A 795 4.20 -5.60 -1.55
N LEU A 796 5.24 -4.84 -1.18
CA LEU A 796 5.83 -4.79 0.15
C LEU A 796 6.17 -3.34 0.46
N GLN A 797 5.56 -2.77 1.51
CA GLN A 797 5.91 -1.43 2.01
C GLN A 797 7.02 -1.55 3.07
N ALA A 798 8.15 -0.89 2.83
CA ALA A 798 9.30 -0.92 3.74
C ALA A 798 9.48 0.44 4.41
N HIS A 799 8.75 0.68 5.49
CA HIS A 799 8.63 2.02 6.08
C HIS A 799 9.93 2.57 6.70
N SER A 800 10.94 1.73 6.96
CA SER A 800 12.26 2.13 7.45
C SER A 800 13.18 2.71 6.37
N ASN A 801 12.93 2.39 5.11
CA ASN A 801 13.83 2.65 3.99
C ASN A 801 13.68 4.07 3.42
N ASN A 802 13.78 5.11 4.26
CA ASN A 802 13.51 6.51 3.89
C ASN A 802 14.73 7.46 3.96
N ALA A 803 15.95 6.94 4.07
CA ALA A 803 17.17 7.73 4.27
C ALA A 803 18.12 7.72 3.04
N GLY A 804 19.24 8.46 3.18
CA GLY A 804 20.33 8.48 2.21
C GLY A 804 19.88 8.99 0.84
N TRP A 805 19.98 8.12 -0.18
CA TRP A 805 19.58 8.47 -1.53
C TRP A 805 18.05 8.57 -1.70
N ALA A 806 17.26 7.86 -0.90
CA ALA A 806 15.79 7.92 -0.92
C ALA A 806 15.29 9.32 -0.56
N ASP A 807 15.81 9.88 0.54
CA ASP A 807 15.55 11.27 0.91
C ASP A 807 16.13 12.24 -0.13
N THR A 808 17.34 11.99 -0.65
CA THR A 808 17.98 12.90 -1.62
C THR A 808 17.16 13.10 -2.89
N PHE A 809 16.56 12.03 -3.43
CA PHE A 809 15.72 12.08 -4.62
C PHE A 809 14.22 12.23 -4.33
N LYS A 810 13.82 12.27 -3.05
CA LYS A 810 12.44 12.45 -2.58
C LYS A 810 11.49 11.38 -3.12
N THR A 811 11.91 10.12 -3.00
CA THR A 811 11.11 8.93 -3.37
C THR A 811 10.05 8.55 -2.33
N ASP A 812 9.88 9.35 -1.27
CA ASP A 812 9.27 8.99 0.02
C ASP A 812 10.05 7.86 0.72
N ARG A 813 9.88 6.60 0.28
CA ARG A 813 10.58 5.42 0.84
C ARG A 813 10.93 4.40 -0.25
N VAL A 814 11.86 3.49 0.03
CA VAL A 814 12.36 2.47 -0.92
C VAL A 814 11.80 1.09 -0.58
N ALA A 815 10.96 0.59 -1.48
CA ALA A 815 10.06 -0.53 -1.26
C ALA A 815 9.92 -1.37 -2.56
N GLN A 816 9.15 -2.45 -2.58
CA GLN A 816 9.25 -3.45 -3.65
C GLN A 816 7.93 -3.96 -4.21
N VAL A 817 7.91 -4.12 -5.53
CA VAL A 817 6.95 -4.97 -6.25
C VAL A 817 7.60 -6.33 -6.45
N LEU A 818 6.90 -7.40 -6.06
CA LEU A 818 7.40 -8.76 -5.96
C LEU A 818 6.57 -9.73 -6.83
N ALA A 819 7.21 -10.82 -7.26
CA ALA A 819 6.56 -11.98 -7.85
C ALA A 819 6.68 -13.18 -6.90
N TYR A 820 5.55 -13.77 -6.52
CA TYR A 820 5.45 -14.98 -5.71
C TYR A 820 4.95 -16.15 -6.58
N LYS A 821 5.64 -17.30 -6.52
CA LYS A 821 5.22 -18.57 -7.16
C LYS A 821 5.01 -19.63 -6.07
N PRO A 822 3.76 -19.98 -5.72
CA PRO A 822 3.46 -20.95 -4.68
C PRO A 822 4.10 -22.32 -4.95
N LYS A 823 4.44 -23.07 -3.91
CA LYS A 823 5.09 -24.39 -4.04
C LYS A 823 4.70 -25.33 -2.90
N ALA A 824 4.60 -26.62 -3.23
CA ALA A 824 4.43 -27.73 -2.29
C ALA A 824 3.13 -27.71 -1.44
N ILE A 825 2.12 -26.91 -1.80
CA ILE A 825 0.82 -26.83 -1.11
C ILE A 825 -0.06 -28.05 -1.46
N LEU A 826 0.41 -29.23 -1.09
CA LEU A 826 -0.28 -30.51 -1.24
C LEU A 826 -0.39 -31.16 0.14
N ILE A 827 -1.59 -31.10 0.72
CA ILE A 827 -1.92 -31.78 1.98
C ILE A 827 -1.60 -33.26 1.82
N SER A 828 -0.58 -33.75 2.53
CA SER A 828 -0.16 -35.13 2.39
C SER A 828 -1.22 -36.08 2.97
N PHE A 829 -1.74 -37.00 2.16
CA PHE A 829 -2.63 -38.08 2.61
C PHE A 829 -1.87 -39.19 3.37
N SER A 830 -0.80 -38.84 4.10
CA SER A 830 0.19 -39.78 4.66
C SER A 830 -0.09 -40.25 6.09
N HIS A 831 -1.25 -39.92 6.67
CA HIS A 831 -1.61 -40.26 8.06
C HIS A 831 -2.86 -41.16 8.21
N LEU A 832 -3.34 -41.78 7.13
CA LEU A 832 -4.45 -42.75 7.16
C LEU A 832 -4.03 -44.22 7.02
N LEU A 833 -2.72 -44.51 7.00
CA LEU A 833 -2.17 -45.87 6.97
C LEU A 833 -1.14 -46.08 8.09
N GLY A 834 -1.64 -46.24 9.32
CA GLY A 834 -0.82 -46.70 10.45
C GLY A 834 -0.28 -48.13 10.22
N PRO A 835 0.88 -48.48 10.79
CA PRO A 835 1.52 -49.79 10.55
C PRO A 835 0.69 -50.94 11.14
N ALA A 836 0.13 -51.78 10.27
CA ALA A 836 -0.69 -52.91 10.68
C ALA A 836 0.14 -54.01 11.37
N GLN A 837 0.07 -54.11 12.70
CA GLN A 837 0.59 -55.27 13.42
C GLN A 837 -0.31 -56.51 13.19
N PRO A 838 0.25 -57.69 12.89
CA PRO A 838 -0.53 -58.88 12.55
C PRO A 838 -0.99 -59.66 13.79
N CYS A 839 -2.22 -59.38 14.26
CA CYS A 839 -2.88 -60.24 15.25
C CYS A 839 -3.56 -61.44 14.59
N PHE A 840 -2.95 -62.62 14.70
CA PHE A 840 -3.58 -63.91 14.36
C PHE A 840 -4.65 -64.28 15.39
N SER A 841 -5.92 -64.38 14.97
CA SER A 841 -6.94 -65.21 15.63
C SER A 841 -7.98 -65.67 14.60
N SER A 842 -8.76 -66.72 14.92
CA SER A 842 -9.36 -67.59 13.90
C SER A 842 -10.88 -67.78 13.99
N LYS A 843 -11.47 -68.18 12.84
CA LYS A 843 -12.77 -68.87 12.65
C LYS A 843 -14.06 -68.04 12.70
N ALA A 844 -14.43 -67.57 11.50
CA ALA A 844 -15.60 -68.04 10.74
C ALA A 844 -17.04 -67.94 11.33
N ALA A 845 -17.87 -67.15 10.63
CA ALA A 845 -19.25 -67.49 10.31
C ALA A 845 -19.59 -66.96 8.90
N THR A 846 -20.49 -67.63 8.16
CA THR A 846 -20.79 -67.33 6.75
C THR A 846 -22.08 -66.49 6.60
N PRO A 847 -22.12 -65.44 5.77
CA PRO A 847 -23.37 -64.75 5.44
C PRO A 847 -24.18 -65.51 4.36
N ALA A 848 -25.51 -65.48 4.46
CA ALA A 848 -26.43 -66.09 3.50
C ALA A 848 -26.76 -65.16 2.30
N LYS A 849 -27.47 -65.71 1.30
CA LYS A 849 -27.68 -65.12 -0.03
C LYS A 849 -29.00 -64.35 -0.21
N ALA A 850 -28.94 -63.32 -1.07
CA ALA A 850 -30.01 -62.85 -1.97
C ALA A 850 -31.20 -62.09 -1.31
N ALA A 851 -32.05 -61.35 -2.04
CA ALA A 851 -32.21 -61.29 -3.50
C ALA A 851 -32.60 -59.91 -4.11
N THR A 852 -31.82 -59.49 -5.11
CA THR A 852 -32.20 -58.92 -6.43
C THR A 852 -33.52 -58.18 -6.68
N THR A 853 -33.41 -57.06 -7.39
CA THR A 853 -33.99 -56.83 -8.74
C THR A 853 -32.97 -56.10 -9.63
N SER A 854 -33.07 -56.17 -10.98
CA SER A 854 -31.93 -55.87 -11.87
C SER A 854 -32.28 -55.59 -13.35
N LYS A 855 -31.24 -55.20 -14.15
CA LYS A 855 -31.12 -54.94 -15.62
C LYS A 855 -31.08 -53.44 -15.99
N ALA A 856 -30.35 -52.94 -17.00
CA ALA A 856 -29.30 -53.46 -17.92
C ALA A 856 -28.80 -52.27 -18.81
N ALA A 857 -27.73 -52.28 -19.63
CA ALA A 857 -26.42 -52.97 -19.77
C ALA A 857 -25.71 -52.35 -21.03
N SER A 858 -24.47 -52.61 -21.50
CA SER A 858 -23.37 -53.52 -21.10
C SER A 858 -22.03 -53.14 -21.78
N PHE A 859 -20.93 -53.10 -21.01
CA PHE A 859 -19.61 -53.74 -21.27
C PHE A 859 -18.81 -53.58 -22.58
N SER A 860 -17.52 -53.26 -22.41
CA SER A 860 -16.33 -53.81 -23.14
C SER A 860 -15.05 -53.48 -22.35
N ALA A 861 -14.00 -54.33 -22.37
CA ALA A 861 -12.85 -54.19 -21.46
C ALA A 861 -11.58 -54.98 -21.86
N VAL A 862 -10.40 -54.56 -21.32
CA VAL A 862 -9.17 -55.37 -21.08
C VAL A 862 -8.36 -55.76 -22.35
N PRO A 863 -7.00 -55.99 -22.33
CA PRO A 863 -6.08 -56.23 -21.18
C PRO A 863 -4.79 -55.37 -21.08
N MET A 864 -4.11 -55.48 -19.93
CA MET A 864 -2.65 -55.24 -19.76
C MET A 864 -1.83 -56.49 -20.11
N TRP A 865 -0.52 -56.35 -20.34
CA TRP A 865 0.44 -57.47 -20.40
C TRP A 865 1.69 -57.20 -19.55
N ASN A 866 2.25 -58.26 -18.95
CA ASN A 866 3.49 -58.25 -18.16
C ASN A 866 4.70 -58.71 -18.99
N SER A 867 5.91 -58.35 -18.57
CA SER A 867 7.16 -59.09 -18.84
C SER A 867 8.23 -58.78 -17.77
N PHE A 868 9.29 -59.58 -17.71
CA PHE A 868 10.08 -59.81 -16.47
C PHE A 868 11.59 -60.00 -16.75
N MET A 869 12.41 -59.80 -15.71
CA MET A 869 13.82 -60.26 -15.51
C MET A 869 15.01 -59.57 -16.22
N GLY A 870 16.02 -59.24 -15.39
CA GLY A 870 17.45 -59.45 -15.66
C GLY A 870 18.34 -58.20 -15.87
N CYS A 871 19.62 -58.18 -15.48
CA CYS A 871 20.36 -59.01 -14.50
C CYS A 871 21.79 -58.46 -14.23
N VAL A 872 22.28 -58.54 -12.98
CA VAL A 872 23.72 -58.56 -12.54
C VAL A 872 24.64 -57.35 -12.85
N GLY A 873 25.39 -56.86 -11.83
CA GLY A 873 26.67 -56.15 -12.07
C GLY A 873 27.12 -55.10 -11.04
N GLY A 874 27.89 -55.48 -10.01
CA GLY A 874 28.92 -54.62 -9.36
C GLY A 874 30.32 -55.18 -9.67
N PRO A 875 31.44 -54.76 -9.02
CA PRO A 875 31.63 -53.87 -7.86
C PRO A 875 32.78 -52.82 -8.13
N PRO A 876 33.70 -52.38 -7.22
CA PRO A 876 33.73 -52.25 -5.75
C PRO A 876 34.18 -50.86 -5.18
N HIS A 877 34.04 -50.73 -3.84
CA HIS A 877 34.79 -50.00 -2.77
C HIS A 877 36.21 -49.41 -3.02
N PRO A 878 36.83 -48.62 -2.08
CA PRO A 878 36.49 -48.32 -0.65
C PRO A 878 36.20 -46.82 -0.38
N TRP A 879 35.89 -46.29 0.82
CA TRP A 879 36.35 -46.48 2.23
C TRP A 879 35.21 -46.06 3.22
N ALA A 880 35.18 -46.31 4.55
CA ALA A 880 35.88 -47.23 5.46
C ALA A 880 35.03 -47.51 6.74
N TRP A 881 35.45 -47.11 7.96
CA TRP A 881 34.88 -47.53 9.26
C TRP A 881 34.87 -46.42 10.35
N GLN A 882 33.77 -46.37 11.13
CA GLN A 882 33.58 -46.21 12.61
C GLN A 882 34.63 -45.52 13.52
N PRO A 883 34.27 -45.02 14.75
CA PRO A 883 33.09 -45.35 15.57
C PRO A 883 32.27 -44.16 16.11
N GLY A 884 31.20 -44.44 16.86
CA GLY A 884 30.36 -43.43 17.52
C GLY A 884 30.86 -42.99 18.90
N TRP A 885 30.39 -41.82 19.34
CA TRP A 885 30.58 -41.27 20.68
C TRP A 885 29.25 -40.72 21.22
N GLN A 886 29.02 -40.82 22.53
CA GLN A 886 27.88 -40.19 23.20
C GLN A 886 28.15 -38.69 23.37
N GLN A 887 27.14 -37.84 23.17
CA GLN A 887 27.25 -36.42 23.52
C GLN A 887 27.09 -36.21 25.04
N PRO A 888 27.89 -35.33 25.66
CA PRO A 888 27.62 -34.87 27.03
C PRO A 888 26.41 -33.92 27.06
N PRO A 889 25.72 -33.78 28.20
CA PRO A 889 24.65 -32.80 28.35
C PRO A 889 25.18 -31.36 28.28
N ALA A 890 24.35 -30.43 27.80
CA ALA A 890 24.68 -29.02 27.70
C ALA A 890 24.82 -28.35 29.09
N PRO A 891 25.68 -27.31 29.23
CA PRO A 891 25.76 -26.52 30.45
C PRO A 891 24.51 -25.67 30.67
N ALA A 892 24.17 -25.40 31.93
CA ALA A 892 23.06 -24.52 32.29
C ALA A 892 23.38 -23.04 31.94
N PRO A 893 22.36 -22.23 31.59
CA PRO A 893 22.56 -20.81 31.29
C PRO A 893 22.94 -19.99 32.54
N PRO A 894 23.66 -18.86 32.39
CA PRO A 894 23.99 -17.97 33.50
C PRO A 894 22.73 -17.24 34.03
N PRO A 895 22.73 -16.83 35.32
CA PRO A 895 21.62 -16.08 35.90
C PRO A 895 21.51 -14.66 35.30
N ALA A 896 20.28 -14.19 35.13
CA ALA A 896 19.98 -12.89 34.54
C ALA A 896 20.46 -11.70 35.40
N PRO A 897 20.87 -10.56 34.79
CA PRO A 897 21.25 -9.36 35.51
C PRO A 897 20.06 -8.71 36.25
N PRO A 898 20.31 -7.97 37.35
CA PRO A 898 19.24 -7.46 38.22
C PRO A 898 18.40 -6.35 37.57
N GLN A 899 17.07 -6.48 37.69
CA GLN A 899 16.04 -5.57 37.15
C GLN A 899 15.98 -4.19 37.84
N ARG A 900 17.08 -3.43 37.87
CA ARG A 900 17.14 -2.06 38.44
C ARG A 900 17.43 -0.95 37.45
N PHE A 901 17.81 -1.25 36.20
CA PHE A 901 18.14 -0.22 35.20
C PHE A 901 17.06 0.05 34.14
N SER A 902 16.18 -0.92 33.83
CA SER A 902 15.09 -0.69 32.86
C SER A 902 14.18 0.48 33.25
N LYS A 903 13.75 0.52 34.53
CA LYS A 903 12.84 1.55 35.06
C LYS A 903 13.35 2.99 35.01
N LEU A 904 14.63 3.21 34.70
CA LEU A 904 15.17 4.56 34.48
C LEU A 904 15.13 4.95 32.99
N ALA A 905 15.26 3.99 32.07
CA ALA A 905 14.98 4.19 30.65
C ALA A 905 13.48 4.41 30.40
N ASP A 906 12.63 3.60 31.03
CA ASP A 906 11.15 3.70 31.00
C ASP A 906 10.61 5.07 31.47
N ALA A 907 11.45 5.89 32.12
CA ALA A 907 11.14 7.23 32.62
C ALA A 907 11.71 8.37 31.75
N LEU A 908 12.72 8.09 30.91
CA LEU A 908 13.34 9.08 30.01
C LEU A 908 12.65 9.17 28.63
N ASP A 909 12.00 8.09 28.21
CA ASP A 909 11.32 8.00 26.90
C ASP A 909 9.95 8.72 26.89
N ARG A 910 9.29 8.83 28.05
CA ARG A 910 8.01 9.56 28.23
C ARG A 910 8.20 11.07 28.33
N LYS A 911 8.68 11.67 27.23
CA LYS A 911 9.09 13.08 27.20
C LYS A 911 7.95 14.11 27.11
N ASN A 912 6.71 13.67 26.96
CA ASN A 912 5.54 14.54 26.78
C ASN A 912 4.62 14.65 28.02
N ASP A 913 4.62 13.68 28.94
CA ASP A 913 3.59 13.55 29.99
C ASP A 913 3.91 14.35 31.27
N LEU A 914 4.30 15.62 31.15
CA LEU A 914 4.57 16.50 32.31
C LEU A 914 3.39 17.36 32.75
N ASP A 915 2.28 17.36 31.99
CA ASP A 915 1.10 18.16 32.32
C ASP A 915 0.06 17.42 33.18
N ASP A 916 0.10 16.09 33.23
CA ASP A 916 -0.72 15.25 34.12
C ASP A 916 -0.28 15.29 35.60
N LEU A 917 0.86 15.94 35.92
CA LEU A 917 1.39 16.07 37.29
C LEU A 917 0.71 17.18 38.11
N ALA A 918 -0.62 17.14 38.19
CA ALA A 918 -1.34 17.88 39.22
C ALA A 918 -0.92 17.34 40.61
N PRO A 919 -0.51 18.20 41.58
CA PRO A 919 -0.80 19.64 41.67
C PRO A 919 0.45 20.53 41.66
N LEU A 920 1.45 20.25 40.81
CA LEU A 920 2.63 21.13 40.69
C LEU A 920 2.30 22.38 39.86
N ASP A 921 2.81 23.54 40.30
CA ASP A 921 2.69 24.78 39.52
C ASP A 921 3.73 24.88 38.39
N GLU A 922 3.47 25.80 37.45
CA GLU A 922 4.31 25.98 36.26
C GLU A 922 5.74 26.46 36.57
N ALA A 923 5.99 27.10 37.71
CA ALA A 923 7.35 27.48 38.10
C ALA A 923 8.13 26.24 38.54
N ALA A 924 7.52 25.38 39.36
CA ALA A 924 8.10 24.09 39.77
C ALA A 924 8.32 23.15 38.58
N LYS A 925 7.39 23.08 37.62
CA LYS A 925 7.57 22.32 36.35
C LYS A 925 8.77 22.84 35.55
N LEU A 926 8.95 24.16 35.46
CA LEU A 926 10.03 24.78 34.70
C LEU A 926 11.41 24.57 35.36
N GLU A 927 11.50 24.68 36.68
CA GLU A 927 12.70 24.40 37.46
C GLU A 927 13.12 22.91 37.32
N LEU A 928 12.16 21.98 37.40
CA LEU A 928 12.40 20.55 37.20
C LEU A 928 12.92 20.23 35.78
N LYS A 929 12.34 20.87 34.74
CA LYS A 929 12.84 20.78 33.35
C LYS A 929 14.29 21.30 33.23
N GLY A 930 14.65 22.36 33.95
CA GLY A 930 16.02 22.89 34.01
C GLY A 930 17.02 21.87 34.58
N HIS A 931 16.72 21.30 35.75
CA HIS A 931 17.59 20.32 36.42
C HIS A 931 17.77 19.03 35.58
N LEU A 932 16.73 18.58 34.87
CA LEU A 932 16.82 17.45 33.93
C LEU A 932 17.72 17.75 32.73
N LEU A 933 17.69 18.99 32.20
CA LEU A 933 18.58 19.38 31.10
C LEU A 933 20.06 19.46 31.52
N ASP A 934 20.37 19.81 32.77
CA ASP A 934 21.76 19.89 33.25
C ASP A 934 22.34 18.53 33.64
N LEU A 935 21.50 17.56 34.02
CA LEU A 935 21.91 16.14 34.14
C LEU A 935 22.31 15.53 32.80
N LEU A 936 21.64 15.91 31.70
CA LEU A 936 21.92 15.42 30.34
C LEU A 936 23.18 16.02 29.69
N LYS A 937 23.85 17.01 30.33
CA LYS A 937 25.06 17.68 29.82
C LYS A 937 26.37 17.16 30.42
N GLN A 938 26.33 16.08 31.20
CA GLN A 938 27.52 15.51 31.85
C GLN A 938 28.06 14.31 31.06
N ASP A 939 29.27 14.45 30.49
CA ASP A 939 29.94 13.38 29.76
C ASP A 939 30.42 12.26 30.71
N TRP A 940 29.85 11.06 30.59
CA TRP A 940 30.23 9.89 31.40
C TRP A 940 31.25 8.99 30.67
N VAL A 941 32.53 9.24 30.91
CA VAL A 941 33.62 8.36 30.43
C VAL A 941 33.81 7.17 31.38
N ILE A 942 33.56 5.95 30.90
CA ILE A 942 33.73 4.71 31.68
C ILE A 942 34.94 3.90 31.16
N PRO A 943 35.95 3.58 31.99
CA PRO A 943 37.12 2.80 31.58
C PRO A 943 36.86 1.28 31.56
N LYS A 944 37.60 0.57 30.70
CA LYS A 944 37.50 -0.90 30.54
C LYS A 944 38.06 -1.67 31.75
N PRO A 945 37.36 -2.69 32.30
CA PRO A 945 37.92 -3.64 33.24
C PRO A 945 38.87 -4.64 32.56
N VAL A 946 39.87 -5.13 33.30
CA VAL A 946 40.74 -6.26 32.92
C VAL A 946 40.33 -7.50 33.71
N PHE A 947 40.25 -8.66 33.05
CA PHE A 947 40.00 -9.94 33.72
C PHE A 947 41.27 -10.54 34.33
N THR A 948 41.15 -11.03 35.56
CA THR A 948 42.09 -11.99 36.16
C THR A 948 41.30 -12.98 37.03
N ALA A 949 41.61 -14.27 36.95
CA ALA A 949 40.86 -15.33 37.65
C ALA A 949 41.65 -15.93 38.82
N ILE A 950 40.94 -16.34 39.88
CA ILE A 950 41.44 -17.21 40.95
C ILE A 950 40.35 -18.25 41.26
N TYR A 951 40.75 -19.50 41.52
CA TYR A 951 39.92 -20.65 41.89
C TYR A 951 40.06 -20.94 43.41
N GLU A 952 39.04 -21.53 44.05
CA GLU A 952 39.10 -22.84 44.75
C GLU A 952 37.76 -23.19 45.47
N PRO A 953 37.51 -24.46 45.89
CA PRO A 953 36.15 -25.01 46.10
C PRO A 953 35.78 -25.34 47.58
N GLY A 954 34.57 -25.91 47.79
CA GLY A 954 34.13 -26.46 49.08
C GLY A 954 32.74 -27.14 49.10
N ASP A 955 32.71 -28.42 48.70
CA ASP A 955 31.99 -29.60 49.25
C ASP A 955 30.52 -29.59 49.78
N GLU A 956 29.79 -30.65 49.37
CA GLU A 956 28.75 -31.45 50.09
C GLU A 956 27.45 -30.77 50.63
N CYS A 957 26.23 -31.36 50.57
CA CYS A 957 25.61 -32.51 49.87
C CYS A 957 24.05 -32.38 50.05
N GLU A 958 23.08 -33.23 49.66
CA GLU A 958 23.02 -34.60 49.07
C GLU A 958 21.70 -34.71 48.22
N LYS A 959 20.99 -35.86 48.21
CA LYS A 959 19.72 -36.20 47.51
C LYS A 959 18.74 -36.93 48.49
N PRO A 960 17.54 -37.48 48.10
CA PRO A 960 16.94 -37.70 46.78
C PRO A 960 15.47 -37.22 46.61
N ALA A 961 14.78 -37.72 45.57
CA ALA A 961 13.47 -37.28 45.06
C ALA A 961 12.33 -38.28 45.32
N GLU A 962 11.08 -37.84 45.06
CA GLU A 962 9.95 -38.72 44.70
C GLU A 962 8.88 -37.94 43.87
N GLU A 963 7.89 -38.62 43.28
CA GLU A 963 7.04 -38.09 42.19
C GLU A 963 5.53 -37.92 42.52
N ALA A 964 4.87 -37.09 41.70
CA ALA A 964 3.53 -37.29 41.10
C ALA A 964 2.20 -36.99 41.86
N ASN A 965 1.26 -36.48 41.04
CA ASN A 965 -0.20 -36.66 41.04
C ASN A 965 -1.11 -36.14 42.18
N VAL A 966 -1.95 -35.16 41.84
CA VAL A 966 -3.29 -34.93 42.44
C VAL A 966 -4.31 -34.73 41.31
N SER A 967 -5.50 -35.34 41.43
CA SER A 967 -6.48 -35.39 40.32
C SER A 967 -7.37 -34.15 40.20
N GLU A 968 -7.89 -33.91 38.99
CA GLU A 968 -8.77 -32.78 38.67
C GLU A 968 -10.10 -32.78 39.45
N SER A 969 -10.52 -33.94 39.98
CA SER A 969 -11.76 -34.10 40.74
C SER A 969 -11.79 -33.27 42.04
N GLU A 970 -10.64 -33.03 42.68
CA GLU A 970 -10.57 -32.27 43.93
C GLU A 970 -10.61 -30.75 43.72
N ARG A 971 -10.16 -30.24 42.57
CA ARG A 971 -10.24 -28.81 42.24
C ARG A 971 -11.69 -28.34 42.12
N LYS A 972 -12.61 -29.20 41.66
CA LYS A 972 -14.04 -28.87 41.48
C LYS A 972 -14.83 -28.75 42.79
N LYS A 973 -14.27 -29.17 43.93
CA LYS A 973 -14.96 -29.16 45.24
C LYS A 973 -14.67 -27.93 46.11
N ARG A 974 -13.87 -26.96 45.62
CA ARG A 974 -13.54 -25.69 46.32
C ARG A 974 -14.12 -24.43 45.63
N ARG A 975 -15.21 -24.55 44.88
CA ARG A 975 -15.87 -23.42 44.18
C ARG A 975 -17.40 -23.37 44.36
N LEU A 976 -17.94 -23.99 45.41
CA LEU A 976 -19.38 -24.01 45.70
C LEU A 976 -19.64 -23.91 47.22
N GLU A 977 -19.11 -22.87 47.87
CA GLU A 977 -19.42 -22.56 49.28
C GLU A 977 -19.01 -21.10 49.61
N GLU A 978 -19.80 -20.12 49.13
CA GLU A 978 -19.97 -18.76 49.70
C GLU A 978 -20.89 -17.91 48.79
N ASP A 979 -22.21 -18.17 48.82
CA ASP A 979 -23.20 -17.21 48.33
C ASP A 979 -24.54 -17.40 49.07
N ALA A 980 -24.83 -16.53 50.05
CA ALA A 980 -26.07 -16.55 50.82
C ALA A 980 -26.39 -15.21 51.50
N SER A 981 -27.63 -14.75 51.31
CA SER A 981 -28.33 -13.65 51.99
C SER A 981 -27.95 -12.18 51.63
N THR A 982 -28.99 -11.44 51.28
CA THR A 982 -29.09 -9.98 51.11
C THR A 982 -29.93 -9.41 52.29
N PRO A 983 -30.28 -8.09 52.43
CA PRO A 983 -30.10 -6.96 51.50
C PRO A 983 -29.77 -5.57 52.13
N ARG A 984 -29.59 -4.55 51.24
CA ARG A 984 -29.71 -3.08 51.45
C ARG A 984 -28.81 -2.38 52.50
N ALA A 985 -27.96 -1.45 52.04
CA ALA A 985 -27.96 -0.02 52.43
C ALA A 985 -26.93 0.80 51.60
N SER A 986 -27.04 2.13 51.62
CA SER A 986 -26.17 3.07 50.89
C SER A 986 -25.39 4.01 51.81
N SER A 987 -24.07 4.14 51.64
CA SER A 987 -23.27 5.28 52.14
C SER A 987 -21.88 5.36 51.50
N TRP A 988 -21.24 6.54 51.57
CA TRP A 988 -19.93 6.86 50.96
C TRP A 988 -18.71 6.56 51.87
N HIS A 989 -17.52 6.70 51.29
CA HIS A 989 -16.16 6.78 51.89
C HIS A 989 -15.54 5.50 52.51
N THR A 990 -14.47 4.98 51.90
CA THR A 990 -13.34 4.34 52.63
C THR A 990 -12.00 4.32 51.86
N THR A 991 -11.57 5.46 51.30
CA THR A 991 -10.35 5.54 50.46
C THR A 991 -9.33 6.56 50.98
N LEU A 992 -8.73 6.31 52.16
CA LEU A 992 -7.80 7.28 52.76
C LEU A 992 -6.70 6.69 53.68
N SER A 993 -6.32 5.42 53.51
CA SER A 993 -5.34 4.74 54.38
C SER A 993 -4.08 4.19 53.70
N ARG A 994 -3.97 4.25 52.35
CA ARG A 994 -2.77 3.75 51.61
C ARG A 994 -1.79 4.84 51.16
N SER A 995 -2.22 6.11 51.08
CA SER A 995 -1.41 7.20 50.51
C SER A 995 -0.27 7.68 51.42
N TRP A 996 -0.27 7.32 52.70
CA TRP A 996 0.67 7.87 53.70
C TRP A 996 1.99 7.10 53.85
N GLN A 997 2.08 5.83 53.43
CA GLN A 997 3.33 5.06 53.55
C GLN A 997 4.33 5.33 52.41
N THR A 998 3.85 5.74 51.22
CA THR A 998 4.71 6.04 50.08
C THR A 998 5.48 7.36 50.26
N LEU A 999 4.87 8.36 50.92
CA LEU A 999 5.45 9.71 51.04
C LEU A 999 6.71 9.75 51.93
N GLN A 1000 6.74 8.96 53.01
CA GLN A 1000 7.89 8.94 53.93
C GLN A 1000 9.15 8.29 53.35
N LEU A 1001 9.03 7.47 52.30
CA LEU A 1001 10.18 6.85 51.65
C LEU A 1001 10.92 7.83 50.71
N VAL A 1002 10.18 8.64 49.96
CA VAL A 1002 10.76 9.67 49.06
C VAL A 1002 11.51 10.74 49.86
N GLN A 1003 10.96 11.14 51.01
CA GLN A 1003 11.57 12.14 51.90
C GLN A 1003 12.81 11.65 52.68
N SER A 1004 13.32 10.45 52.34
CA SER A 1004 14.59 9.89 52.84
C SER A 1004 15.63 9.64 51.74
N MET A 1005 15.35 10.08 50.51
CA MET A 1005 16.24 9.99 49.34
C MET A 1005 16.43 11.36 48.64
N ILE A 1006 16.08 12.44 49.34
CA ILE A 1006 16.42 13.85 49.04
C ILE A 1006 17.30 14.33 50.20
#